data_AF-A0A673IKL1-F1
#
_entry.id   AF-A0A673IKL1-F1
#
_cell.length_a   1.000
_cell.length_b   1.000
_cell.length_c   1.000
_cell.angle_alpha   90.00
_cell.angle_beta   90.00
_cell.angle_gamma   90.00
#
_symmetry.space_group_name_H-M   'P 1'
#
loop_
_entity.id
_entity.type
_entity.pdbx_description
1 polymer ?
#
loop_
_entity_poly.entity_id
_entity_poly.type
_entity_poly.pdbx_seq_one_letter_code
_entity_poly.pdbx_strand_id
1 'polypeptide(L)'
;MNAIFIHRDAISKMDNICDNKKITIGVFGKSGQGKSSLLNAILGKRNLLPSSCFGACTSVVTQVQANLKDSNYIAEIELFSKEEWEKELNDLFRVLLDENEDRDEDLETKVEKITALYGADADKKTLEELKKDDKYAEIENVLSGSKKAISNSDVSAFANDVASYIQHSKSSTGHCYWPLVKSVTIKIPDCRELLEHIVLLDLPGTGDCNKIRNDLWKTKLRECSSVWIVSNINRAIDDRDPWGIIQHCIQDLGPGGECKNINFICTRTDDIDPEEYLRSVPELSEDQKSSDKKLKKVCILHRNNCAKKNVKRKFENLEITKSKVSFITDVFTVSSKAYLDTNLHLEPVETEIPNLQGILKRTNRRINRELTSDCVNEANGVLSFIQSVQLHSDKKMGEIQAVVKALQKNLAKALNVLDHQLNSLYKIMDQCLSKGVEKSVELCVGTKNAMIASVTPVDKRGFHKILHTLYKNKGYVWQKNWDAPLDLNLCLAKHMHDNMDDEFSLIFPVDANNKTGMSVQEQIDKFSIFQRCTAYPQSSILYHMENFIRTEETKVKALLKREVVQRKKEIYSSIQRTIQNQMTAGYELAANEKGQGAMENREKKITETIELLKYNMFKDAKMEVLKKFKDLKDLICKTLESTLKRSLEHTQTTITTLMGKREL
;
A
#
# COMPACT_ATOMS: atom_id res chain seq x y z
N MET A 1 -6.35 -4.65 45.96
CA MET A 1 -5.48 -5.27 44.94
C MET A 1 -6.11 -5.28 43.55
N ASN A 2 -7.33 -5.81 43.34
CA ASN A 2 -7.93 -5.88 41.98
C ASN A 2 -8.10 -4.52 41.27
N ALA A 3 -8.54 -3.44 41.96
CA ALA A 3 -8.69 -2.11 41.34
C ALA A 3 -7.36 -1.53 40.79
N ILE A 4 -6.24 -1.73 41.50
CA ILE A 4 -4.92 -1.23 41.09
C ILE A 4 -4.38 -2.01 39.88
N PHE A 5 -4.65 -3.32 39.80
CA PHE A 5 -4.31 -4.14 38.64
C PHE A 5 -5.12 -3.73 37.40
N ILE A 6 -6.40 -3.38 37.59
CA ILE A 6 -7.30 -2.87 36.55
C ILE A 6 -6.83 -1.50 36.02
N HIS A 7 -6.37 -0.60 36.89
CA HIS A 7 -5.79 0.67 36.45
C HIS A 7 -4.52 0.49 35.62
N ARG A 8 -3.65 -0.45 35.98
CA ARG A 8 -2.45 -0.76 35.19
C ARG A 8 -2.76 -1.35 33.82
N ASP A 9 -3.72 -2.26 33.73
CA ASP A 9 -4.12 -2.88 32.47
C ASP A 9 -4.77 -1.85 31.53
N ALA A 10 -5.62 -0.96 32.04
CA ALA A 10 -6.21 0.15 31.28
C ALA A 10 -5.16 1.17 30.79
N ILE A 11 -4.18 1.53 31.63
CA ILE A 11 -3.08 2.43 31.24
C ILE A 11 -2.18 1.76 30.19
N SER A 12 -1.85 0.47 30.34
CA SER A 12 -1.05 -0.26 29.33
C SER A 12 -1.77 -0.45 27.98
N LYS A 13 -3.10 -0.40 27.98
CA LYS A 13 -3.94 -0.42 26.76
C LYS A 13 -3.95 0.94 26.07
N MET A 14 -3.95 2.04 26.83
CA MET A 14 -3.80 3.41 26.29
C MET A 14 -2.48 3.59 25.52
N ASP A 15 -1.38 3.05 26.06
CA ASP A 15 -0.07 3.10 25.40
C ASP A 15 -0.07 2.34 24.06
N ASN A 16 -0.69 1.15 24.01
CA ASN A 16 -0.77 0.34 22.78
C ASN A 16 -1.67 0.92 21.68
N ILE A 17 -2.68 1.72 22.03
CA ILE A 17 -3.60 2.35 21.07
C ILE A 17 -2.95 3.57 20.40
N CYS A 18 -2.10 4.30 21.12
CA CYS A 18 -1.42 5.50 20.61
C CYS A 18 -0.29 5.17 19.61
N ASP A 19 0.36 4.01 19.71
CA ASP A 19 1.61 3.75 19.00
C ASP A 19 1.48 3.22 17.55
N ASN A 20 0.30 2.79 17.10
CA ASN A 20 0.22 1.90 15.92
C ASN A 20 -0.55 2.42 14.69
N LYS A 21 -0.99 3.69 14.65
CA LYS A 21 -1.67 4.22 13.46
C LYS A 21 -0.69 4.97 12.55
N LYS A 22 -0.01 4.23 11.68
CA LYS A 22 0.78 4.80 10.58
C LYS A 22 0.07 4.66 9.25
N ILE A 23 0.16 5.68 8.42
CA ILE A 23 -0.26 5.61 7.02
C ILE A 23 0.97 5.51 6.12
N THR A 24 0.81 4.84 4.98
CA THR A 24 1.89 4.69 3.99
C THR A 24 1.61 5.55 2.77
N ILE A 25 2.60 6.34 2.34
CA ILE A 25 2.59 7.08 1.09
C ILE A 25 3.60 6.46 0.14
N GLY A 26 3.13 5.83 -0.93
CA GLY A 26 4.00 5.21 -1.93
C GLY A 26 4.48 6.21 -2.98
N VAL A 27 5.78 6.24 -3.23
CA VAL A 27 6.43 7.10 -4.24
C VAL A 27 6.87 6.24 -5.42
N PHE A 28 6.22 6.44 -6.56
CA PHE A 28 6.38 5.65 -7.77
C PHE A 28 6.94 6.48 -8.91
N GLY A 29 7.54 5.82 -9.89
CA GLY A 29 8.09 6.47 -11.07
C GLY A 29 9.27 5.68 -11.62
N LYS A 30 9.54 5.85 -12.92
CA LYS A 30 10.67 5.19 -13.59
C LYS A 30 11.99 5.50 -12.87
N SER A 31 12.95 4.61 -13.02
CA SER A 31 14.32 4.86 -12.56
C SER A 31 14.86 6.15 -13.18
N GLY A 32 15.62 6.92 -12.40
CA GLY A 32 16.15 8.22 -12.83
C GLY A 32 15.18 9.41 -12.81
N GLN A 33 13.88 9.23 -12.52
CA GLN A 33 12.92 10.35 -12.50
C GLN A 33 13.03 11.28 -11.27
N GLY A 34 13.98 11.02 -10.36
CA GLY A 34 14.27 11.91 -9.22
C GLY A 34 13.47 11.63 -7.94
N LYS A 35 12.97 10.41 -7.74
CA LYS A 35 12.21 9.99 -6.54
C LYS A 35 12.99 10.21 -5.24
N SER A 36 14.20 9.68 -5.15
CA SER A 36 15.04 9.78 -3.95
C SER A 36 15.53 11.21 -3.71
N SER A 37 15.81 11.98 -4.77
CA SER A 37 16.11 13.41 -4.68
C SER A 37 14.93 14.24 -4.18
N LEU A 38 13.71 13.90 -4.60
CA LEU A 38 12.47 14.50 -4.09
C LEU A 38 12.29 14.24 -2.60
N LEU A 39 12.46 12.99 -2.17
CA LEU A 39 12.37 12.61 -0.75
C LEU A 39 13.41 13.35 0.10
N ASN A 40 14.67 13.40 -0.35
CA ASN A 40 15.73 14.17 0.32
C ASN A 40 15.37 15.65 0.49
N ALA A 41 14.81 16.27 -0.56
CA ALA A 41 14.37 17.67 -0.51
C ALA A 41 13.20 17.89 0.47
N ILE A 42 12.18 17.01 0.44
CA ILE A 42 11.04 17.10 1.36
C ILE A 42 11.47 16.95 2.81
N LEU A 43 12.45 16.10 3.09
CA LEU A 43 12.98 15.86 4.43
C LEU A 43 13.99 16.94 4.88
N GLY A 44 14.44 17.80 3.97
CA GLY A 44 15.48 18.80 4.24
C GLY A 44 16.85 18.18 4.56
N LYS A 45 17.09 16.93 4.16
CA LYS A 45 18.35 16.19 4.41
C LYS A 45 19.01 15.87 3.08
N ARG A 46 20.14 16.52 2.80
CA ARG A 46 20.93 16.24 1.59
C ARG A 46 21.52 14.84 1.68
N ASN A 47 21.49 14.09 0.59
CA ASN A 47 22.15 12.78 0.42
C ASN A 47 21.72 11.67 1.40
N LEU A 48 20.56 11.78 2.04
CA LEU A 48 20.08 10.72 2.95
C LEU A 48 19.76 9.43 2.17
N LEU A 49 18.88 9.54 1.18
CA LEU A 49 18.65 8.49 0.22
C LEU A 49 19.63 8.67 -0.94
N PRO A 50 20.14 7.56 -1.48
CA PRO A 50 21.09 7.64 -2.56
C PRO A 50 20.46 8.19 -3.85
N SER A 51 21.13 9.15 -4.49
CA SER A 51 20.72 9.70 -5.77
C SER A 51 21.92 9.66 -6.73
N SER A 52 22.12 8.54 -7.41
CA SER A 52 23.18 8.41 -8.42
C SER A 52 22.77 9.06 -9.75
N CYS A 53 23.75 9.58 -10.50
CA CYS A 53 23.54 10.06 -11.87
C CYS A 53 23.62 8.94 -12.93
N PHE A 54 24.06 7.74 -12.53
CA PHE A 54 24.32 6.60 -13.41
C PHE A 54 23.65 5.34 -12.83
N GLY A 55 22.83 4.66 -13.64
CA GLY A 55 22.13 3.42 -13.25
C GLY A 55 20.91 3.62 -12.33
N ALA A 56 20.31 2.53 -11.86
CA ALA A 56 19.20 2.57 -10.91
C ALA A 56 19.69 3.00 -9.51
N CYS A 57 19.14 4.10 -8.98
CA CYS A 57 19.61 4.68 -7.71
C CYS A 57 19.18 3.88 -6.47
N THR A 58 18.02 3.21 -6.55
CA THR A 58 17.40 2.46 -5.45
C THR A 58 16.90 1.14 -6.02
N SER A 59 17.58 0.04 -5.72
CA SER A 59 17.19 -1.29 -6.19
C SER A 59 16.26 -2.02 -5.22
N VAL A 60 16.07 -1.49 -4.01
CA VAL A 60 15.39 -2.13 -2.89
C VAL A 60 14.25 -1.26 -2.38
N VAL A 61 13.13 -1.89 -2.00
CA VAL A 61 12.01 -1.19 -1.36
C VAL A 61 12.48 -0.53 -0.07
N THR A 62 12.41 0.80 -0.02
CA THR A 62 12.94 1.60 1.09
C THR A 62 11.81 2.36 1.78
N GLN A 63 11.58 2.06 3.06
CA GLN A 63 10.62 2.75 3.91
C GLN A 63 11.34 3.83 4.72
N VAL A 64 10.75 5.02 4.80
CA VAL A 64 11.31 6.15 5.53
C VAL A 64 10.28 6.65 6.54
N GLN A 65 10.66 6.67 7.82
CA GLN A 65 9.78 7.05 8.93
C GLN A 65 10.52 7.85 10.00
N ALA A 66 9.77 8.45 10.93
CA ALA A 66 10.38 9.15 12.07
C ALA A 66 11.02 8.18 13.08
N ASN A 67 12.20 8.53 13.57
CA ASN A 67 12.77 7.99 14.79
C ASN A 67 12.16 8.74 15.98
N LEU A 68 11.39 8.02 16.81
CA LEU A 68 10.75 8.58 17.99
C LEU A 68 11.52 8.29 19.28
N LYS A 69 12.57 7.46 19.23
CA LYS A 69 13.27 6.93 20.41
C LYS A 69 14.54 7.69 20.75
N ASP A 70 15.41 7.88 19.77
CA ASP A 70 16.70 8.54 19.93
C ASP A 70 16.99 9.51 18.78
N SER A 71 18.15 10.17 18.85
CA SER A 71 18.59 11.19 17.90
C SER A 71 19.46 10.65 16.75
N ASN A 72 19.62 9.32 16.61
CA ASN A 72 20.42 8.74 15.55
C ASN A 72 19.57 8.42 14.30
N TYR A 73 20.24 8.38 13.15
CA TYR A 73 19.72 7.73 11.96
C TYR A 73 19.85 6.22 12.15
N ILE A 74 18.79 5.47 11.85
CA ILE A 74 18.78 4.01 11.99
C ILE A 74 18.28 3.39 10.68
N ALA A 75 19.00 2.43 10.13
CA ALA A 75 18.52 1.58 9.04
C ALA A 75 18.33 0.16 9.57
N GLU A 76 17.11 -0.36 9.45
CA GLU A 76 16.77 -1.75 9.69
C GLU A 76 16.67 -2.44 8.33
N ILE A 77 17.59 -3.36 8.05
CA ILE A 77 17.76 -4.06 6.78
C ILE A 77 17.25 -5.48 6.97
N GLU A 78 16.24 -5.86 6.19
CA GLU A 78 15.71 -7.21 6.14
C GLU A 78 16.35 -7.97 4.98
N LEU A 79 17.00 -9.09 5.30
CA LEU A 79 17.69 -9.93 4.32
C LEU A 79 16.85 -11.16 3.95
N PHE A 80 17.12 -11.74 2.79
CA PHE A 80 16.61 -13.09 2.46
C PHE A 80 17.16 -14.13 3.44
N SER A 81 16.40 -15.19 3.68
CA SER A 81 16.94 -16.36 4.37
C SER A 81 17.94 -17.07 3.46
N LYS A 82 18.80 -17.91 4.06
CA LYS A 82 19.77 -18.71 3.31
C LYS A 82 19.08 -19.57 2.24
N GLU A 83 17.97 -20.21 2.59
CA GLU A 83 17.21 -21.10 1.71
C GLU A 83 16.54 -20.34 0.55
N GLU A 84 15.98 -19.15 0.84
CA GLU A 84 15.39 -18.29 -0.19
C GLU A 84 16.44 -17.82 -1.20
N TRP A 85 17.60 -17.40 -0.69
CA TRP A 85 18.70 -16.95 -1.54
C TRP A 85 19.30 -18.10 -2.35
N GLU A 86 19.51 -19.28 -1.77
CA GLU A 86 19.98 -20.46 -2.51
C GLU A 86 19.04 -20.82 -3.66
N LYS A 87 17.73 -20.74 -3.43
CA LYS A 87 16.74 -20.95 -4.50
C LYS A 87 16.85 -19.91 -5.61
N GLU A 88 16.96 -18.63 -5.25
CA GLU A 88 17.14 -17.55 -6.24
C GLU A 88 18.46 -17.75 -7.01
N LEU A 89 19.56 -18.06 -6.33
CA LEU A 89 20.86 -18.30 -6.93
C LEU A 89 20.84 -19.49 -7.91
N ASN A 90 20.19 -20.60 -7.55
CA ASN A 90 20.00 -21.74 -8.45
C ASN A 90 19.20 -21.35 -9.71
N ASP A 91 18.16 -20.53 -9.55
CA ASP A 91 17.38 -20.01 -10.70
C ASP A 91 18.20 -19.04 -11.57
N LEU A 92 19.11 -18.25 -10.99
CA LEU A 92 20.03 -17.38 -11.73
C LEU A 92 20.99 -18.20 -12.61
N PHE A 93 21.62 -19.25 -12.05
CA PHE A 93 22.59 -20.09 -12.77
C PHE A 93 21.95 -21.07 -13.76
N ARG A 94 20.71 -21.52 -13.53
CA ARG A 94 20.00 -22.38 -14.49
C ARG A 94 19.80 -21.71 -15.84
N VAL A 95 19.67 -20.38 -15.87
CA VAL A 95 19.50 -19.61 -17.12
C VAL A 95 20.84 -19.27 -17.79
N LEU A 96 21.94 -19.19 -17.04
CA LEU A 96 23.28 -18.95 -17.61
C LEU A 96 23.83 -20.16 -18.37
N LEU A 97 23.34 -21.38 -18.08
CA LEU A 97 23.82 -22.64 -18.67
C LEU A 97 23.06 -23.08 -19.95
N ASP A 98 21.93 -22.44 -20.29
CA ASP A 98 21.17 -22.76 -21.51
C ASP A 98 21.73 -21.93 -22.69
N GLU A 99 22.69 -22.49 -23.44
CA GLU A 99 23.39 -21.83 -24.56
C GLU A 99 22.50 -21.51 -25.80
N ASN A 100 21.20 -21.85 -25.76
CA ASN A 100 20.29 -21.79 -26.92
C ASN A 100 19.36 -20.56 -26.96
N GLU A 101 19.50 -19.57 -26.08
CA GLU A 101 18.64 -18.38 -26.09
C GLU A 101 19.41 -17.11 -26.50
N ASP A 102 19.02 -16.54 -27.66
CA ASP A 102 19.47 -15.22 -28.12
C ASP A 102 19.47 -14.18 -26.98
N ARG A 103 20.61 -13.47 -26.83
CA ARG A 103 20.94 -12.48 -25.77
C ARG A 103 19.70 -11.73 -25.25
N ASP A 104 19.25 -12.15 -24.07
CA ASP A 104 18.05 -11.65 -23.41
C ASP A 104 18.38 -10.47 -22.48
N GLU A 105 17.48 -9.49 -22.35
CA GLU A 105 17.59 -8.40 -21.36
C GLU A 105 17.56 -8.92 -19.91
N ASP A 106 16.97 -10.10 -19.70
CA ASP A 106 16.96 -10.82 -18.42
C ASP A 106 18.35 -11.37 -18.04
N LEU A 107 19.24 -11.57 -19.02
CA LEU A 107 20.62 -12.04 -18.76
C LEU A 107 21.45 -10.93 -18.10
N GLU A 108 21.33 -9.70 -18.59
CA GLU A 108 22.09 -8.55 -18.10
C GLU A 108 21.79 -8.27 -16.61
N THR A 109 20.51 -8.32 -16.23
CA THR A 109 20.07 -8.12 -14.83
C THR A 109 20.60 -9.22 -13.89
N LYS A 110 20.71 -10.47 -14.39
CA LYS A 110 21.21 -11.61 -13.60
C LYS A 110 22.72 -11.54 -13.42
N VAL A 111 23.44 -11.20 -14.49
CA VAL A 111 24.89 -10.93 -14.46
C VAL A 111 25.18 -9.79 -13.49
N GLU A 112 24.38 -8.71 -13.51
CA GLU A 112 24.52 -7.58 -12.58
C GLU A 112 24.38 -8.00 -11.11
N LYS A 113 23.41 -8.88 -10.76
CA LYS A 113 23.27 -9.39 -9.39
C LYS A 113 24.47 -10.21 -8.94
N ILE A 114 24.93 -11.13 -9.79
CA ILE A 114 26.05 -12.03 -9.49
C ILE A 114 27.33 -11.21 -9.33
N THR A 115 27.60 -10.28 -10.24
CA THR A 115 28.79 -9.44 -10.20
C THR A 115 28.77 -8.43 -9.05
N ALA A 116 27.60 -7.90 -8.67
CA ALA A 116 27.45 -7.02 -7.52
C ALA A 116 27.88 -7.70 -6.20
N LEU A 117 27.52 -8.98 -6.03
CA LEU A 117 27.80 -9.74 -4.81
C LEU A 117 29.16 -10.42 -4.81
N TYR A 118 29.48 -11.14 -5.89
CA TYR A 118 30.63 -12.05 -5.95
C TYR A 118 31.84 -11.43 -6.66
N GLY A 119 31.72 -10.22 -7.20
CA GLY A 119 32.82 -9.49 -7.83
C GLY A 119 32.86 -9.62 -9.35
N ALA A 120 33.84 -8.95 -9.96
CA ALA A 120 34.08 -9.04 -11.40
C ALA A 120 34.39 -10.49 -11.81
N ASP A 121 33.91 -10.91 -12.97
CA ASP A 121 34.05 -12.26 -13.55
C ASP A 121 33.28 -13.39 -12.85
N ALA A 122 32.50 -13.11 -11.80
CA ALA A 122 31.67 -14.11 -11.13
C ALA A 122 30.58 -14.70 -12.04
N ASP A 123 30.15 -13.95 -13.05
CA ASP A 123 29.21 -14.38 -14.09
C ASP A 123 29.79 -15.45 -15.04
N LYS A 124 31.12 -15.59 -15.08
CA LYS A 124 31.85 -16.58 -15.90
C LYS A 124 32.14 -17.88 -15.16
N LYS A 125 31.92 -17.92 -13.83
CA LYS A 125 32.15 -19.08 -12.98
C LYS A 125 30.90 -19.97 -12.93
N THR A 126 31.08 -21.26 -12.71
CA THR A 126 29.96 -22.15 -12.35
C THR A 126 29.53 -21.95 -10.90
N LEU A 127 28.30 -22.35 -10.57
CA LEU A 127 27.80 -22.29 -9.19
C LEU A 127 28.69 -23.06 -8.21
N GLU A 128 29.25 -24.20 -8.64
CA GLU A 128 30.14 -25.03 -7.82
C GLU A 128 31.54 -24.41 -7.63
N GLU A 129 31.99 -23.57 -8.57
CA GLU A 129 33.21 -22.77 -8.42
C GLU A 129 32.99 -21.59 -7.48
N LEU A 130 31.82 -20.93 -7.55
CA LEU A 130 31.48 -19.83 -6.64
C LEU A 130 31.33 -20.29 -5.20
N LYS A 131 30.74 -21.46 -4.95
CA LYS A 131 30.62 -22.02 -3.59
C LYS A 131 31.96 -22.28 -2.89
N LYS A 132 33.05 -22.41 -3.67
CA LYS A 132 34.41 -22.61 -3.15
C LYS A 132 35.16 -21.29 -2.90
N ASP A 133 34.58 -20.16 -3.29
CA ASP A 133 35.16 -18.83 -3.14
C ASP A 133 34.95 -18.33 -1.69
N ASP A 134 35.96 -17.71 -1.09
CA ASP A 134 35.89 -17.13 0.26
C ASP A 134 34.72 -16.13 0.40
N LYS A 135 34.40 -15.46 -0.71
CA LYS A 135 33.29 -14.50 -0.79
C LYS A 135 31.92 -15.13 -0.58
N TYR A 136 31.77 -16.40 -0.95
CA TYR A 136 30.53 -17.14 -0.72
C TYR A 136 30.31 -17.37 0.78
N ALA A 137 31.36 -17.73 1.51
CA ALA A 137 31.31 -17.87 2.97
C ALA A 137 31.02 -16.53 3.67
N GLU A 138 31.57 -15.41 3.17
CA GLU A 138 31.24 -14.07 3.66
C GLU A 138 29.74 -13.76 3.49
N ILE A 139 29.18 -14.03 2.30
CA ILE A 139 27.76 -13.80 2.01
C ILE A 139 26.86 -14.69 2.88
N GLU A 140 27.21 -15.96 3.09
CA GLU A 140 26.48 -16.84 4.01
C GLU A 140 26.48 -16.28 5.44
N ASN A 141 27.62 -15.74 5.90
CA ASN A 141 27.70 -15.10 7.20
C ASN A 141 26.80 -13.85 7.27
N VAL A 142 26.72 -13.05 6.21
CA VAL A 142 25.80 -11.91 6.13
C VAL A 142 24.33 -12.36 6.20
N LEU A 143 23.98 -13.46 5.53
CA LEU A 143 22.62 -14.05 5.53
C LEU A 143 22.27 -14.78 6.83
N SER A 144 23.25 -15.14 7.66
CA SER A 144 23.01 -15.81 8.95
C SER A 144 22.14 -14.97 9.91
N GLY A 145 22.18 -13.65 9.76
CA GLY A 145 21.25 -12.72 10.40
C GLY A 145 20.10 -12.36 9.46
N SER A 146 18.86 -12.72 9.80
CA SER A 146 17.68 -12.31 9.03
C SER A 146 17.44 -10.79 9.03
N LYS A 147 18.05 -10.07 9.97
CA LYS A 147 17.96 -8.61 10.12
C LYS A 147 19.31 -8.02 10.50
N LYS A 148 19.66 -6.89 9.88
CA LYS A 148 20.82 -6.06 10.21
C LYS A 148 20.36 -4.65 10.58
N ALA A 149 20.99 -4.06 11.60
CA ALA A 149 20.74 -2.68 11.99
C ALA A 149 22.01 -1.84 11.83
N ILE A 150 21.90 -0.67 11.21
CA ILE A 150 22.96 0.34 11.11
C ILE A 150 22.46 1.57 11.86
N SER A 151 23.30 2.14 12.73
CA SER A 151 22.96 3.37 13.47
C SER A 151 24.13 4.34 13.43
N ASN A 152 23.87 5.60 13.07
CA ASN A 152 24.88 6.64 13.01
C ASN A 152 24.23 8.02 13.25
N SER A 153 24.95 8.94 13.88
CA SER A 153 24.47 10.30 14.13
C SER A 153 24.69 11.24 12.94
N ASP A 154 25.68 10.97 12.08
CA ASP A 154 25.97 11.77 10.89
C ASP A 154 25.26 11.21 9.65
N VAL A 155 24.62 12.10 8.87
CA VAL A 155 23.85 11.73 7.67
C VAL A 155 24.74 11.14 6.59
N SER A 156 25.94 11.68 6.39
CA SER A 156 26.81 11.29 5.27
C SER A 156 27.45 9.93 5.55
N ALA A 157 27.94 9.73 6.77
CA ALA A 157 28.45 8.43 7.22
C ALA A 157 27.34 7.37 7.18
N PHE A 158 26.15 7.68 7.71
CA PHE A 158 24.98 6.82 7.62
C PHE A 158 24.63 6.42 6.18
N ALA A 159 24.54 7.41 5.28
CA ALA A 159 24.19 7.17 3.88
C ALA A 159 25.22 6.29 3.17
N ASN A 160 26.52 6.46 3.48
CA ASN A 160 27.59 5.62 2.95
C ASN A 160 27.48 4.16 3.46
N ASP A 161 27.21 3.97 4.76
CA ASP A 161 27.07 2.63 5.35
C ASP A 161 25.86 1.88 4.76
N VAL A 162 24.77 2.61 4.51
CA VAL A 162 23.52 2.07 3.95
C VAL A 162 23.61 1.89 2.42
N ALA A 163 24.45 2.66 1.73
CA ALA A 163 24.56 2.65 0.27
C ALA A 163 24.81 1.25 -0.30
N SER A 164 25.67 0.44 0.33
CA SER A 164 25.99 -0.92 -0.14
C SER A 164 24.77 -1.86 -0.17
N TYR A 165 23.71 -1.55 0.59
CA TYR A 165 22.49 -2.34 0.70
C TYR A 165 21.36 -1.82 -0.20
N ILE A 166 21.42 -0.58 -0.67
CA ILE A 166 20.34 0.05 -1.45
C ILE A 166 20.76 0.37 -2.90
N GLN A 167 21.99 0.84 -3.09
CA GLN A 167 22.49 1.35 -4.35
C GLN A 167 22.98 0.24 -5.28
N HIS A 168 22.73 0.45 -6.57
CA HIS A 168 23.45 -0.23 -7.62
C HIS A 168 24.69 0.60 -8.02
N SER A 169 25.89 0.04 -7.86
CA SER A 169 27.16 0.66 -8.27
C SER A 169 27.94 -0.23 -9.23
N LYS A 170 28.16 0.25 -10.47
CA LYS A 170 29.04 -0.44 -11.45
C LYS A 170 30.53 -0.29 -11.10
N SER A 171 30.89 0.65 -10.22
CA SER A 171 32.27 0.94 -9.83
C SER A 171 32.75 0.16 -8.60
N SER A 172 31.85 -0.49 -7.85
CA SER A 172 32.18 -1.20 -6.60
C SER A 172 31.70 -2.67 -6.66
N THR A 173 32.31 -3.47 -7.53
CA THR A 173 31.96 -4.89 -7.68
C THR A 173 32.37 -5.71 -6.46
N GLY A 174 31.47 -6.58 -5.99
CA GLY A 174 31.73 -7.48 -4.87
C GLY A 174 31.56 -6.90 -3.46
N HIS A 175 31.12 -5.65 -3.30
CA HIS A 175 30.77 -5.09 -1.98
C HIS A 175 29.36 -4.47 -1.99
N CYS A 176 28.51 -4.94 -2.91
CA CYS A 176 27.14 -4.49 -3.09
C CYS A 176 26.17 -5.60 -2.68
N TYR A 177 25.56 -5.46 -1.50
CA TYR A 177 24.68 -6.46 -0.89
C TYR A 177 23.20 -6.30 -1.26
N TRP A 178 22.82 -5.28 -2.04
CA TRP A 178 21.43 -5.03 -2.45
C TRP A 178 20.68 -6.26 -3.03
N PRO A 179 21.31 -7.25 -3.70
CA PRO A 179 20.57 -8.43 -4.16
C PRO A 179 20.06 -9.32 -3.01
N LEU A 180 20.72 -9.29 -1.85
CA LEU A 180 20.34 -10.05 -0.66
C LEU A 180 19.25 -9.37 0.18
N VAL A 181 18.88 -8.13 -0.14
CA VAL A 181 17.99 -7.32 0.67
C VAL A 181 16.55 -7.43 0.17
N LYS A 182 15.64 -7.77 1.10
CA LYS A 182 14.18 -7.76 0.90
C LYS A 182 13.63 -6.35 1.00
N SER A 183 13.93 -5.67 2.11
CA SER A 183 13.46 -4.32 2.40
C SER A 183 14.40 -3.56 3.33
N VAL A 184 14.38 -2.23 3.27
CA VAL A 184 15.10 -1.36 4.21
C VAL A 184 14.13 -0.39 4.86
N THR A 185 14.21 -0.24 6.18
CA THR A 185 13.48 0.79 6.94
C THR A 185 14.46 1.79 7.55
N ILE A 186 14.43 3.02 7.05
CA ILE A 186 15.21 4.16 7.53
C ILE A 186 14.37 4.97 8.51
N LYS A 187 14.87 5.12 9.74
CA LYS A 187 14.31 5.95 10.80
C LYS A 187 15.15 7.22 10.93
N ILE A 188 14.51 8.37 10.80
CA ILE A 188 15.18 9.69 10.76
C ILE A 188 14.89 10.47 12.05
N PRO A 189 15.90 11.06 12.71
CA PRO A 189 15.69 11.96 13.84
C PRO A 189 15.11 13.32 13.41
N ASP A 190 14.50 14.05 14.34
CA ASP A 190 14.02 15.44 14.16
C ASP A 190 12.99 15.66 13.04
N CYS A 191 12.27 14.62 12.60
CA CYS A 191 11.27 14.74 11.54
C CYS A 191 9.83 14.48 12.00
N ARG A 192 9.55 14.58 13.31
CA ARG A 192 8.22 14.32 13.90
C ARG A 192 7.12 15.15 13.24
N GLU A 193 7.37 16.43 12.93
CA GLU A 193 6.36 17.29 12.31
C GLU A 193 5.87 16.73 10.95
N LEU A 194 6.74 16.03 10.22
CA LEU A 194 6.44 15.46 8.91
C LEU A 194 6.01 13.99 8.97
N LEU A 195 6.71 13.15 9.74
CA LEU A 195 6.68 11.68 9.61
C LEU A 195 6.30 10.91 10.88
N GLU A 196 5.82 11.56 11.94
CA GLU A 196 5.44 10.87 13.19
C GLU A 196 4.45 9.72 12.95
N HIS A 197 3.42 9.95 12.13
CA HIS A 197 2.42 8.94 11.75
C HIS A 197 2.43 8.57 10.26
N ILE A 198 3.51 8.89 9.54
CA ILE A 198 3.61 8.68 8.10
C ILE A 198 4.87 7.89 7.76
N VAL A 199 4.71 6.87 6.91
CA VAL A 199 5.79 6.14 6.27
C VAL A 199 5.84 6.52 4.79
N LEU A 200 6.96 7.09 4.35
CA LEU A 200 7.22 7.29 2.91
C LEU A 200 7.86 6.03 2.36
N LEU A 201 7.29 5.48 1.30
CA LEU A 201 7.75 4.24 0.68
C LEU A 201 8.36 4.58 -0.69
N ASP A 202 9.68 4.55 -0.79
CA ASP A 202 10.42 4.66 -2.06
C ASP A 202 10.51 3.27 -2.70
N LEU A 203 9.93 3.15 -3.89
CA LEU A 203 9.90 1.89 -4.63
C LEU A 203 10.94 1.89 -5.75
N PRO A 204 11.58 0.75 -6.03
CA PRO A 204 12.46 0.62 -7.19
C PRO A 204 11.72 0.98 -8.49
N GLY A 205 12.47 1.46 -9.49
CA GLY A 205 11.87 1.87 -10.75
C GLY A 205 11.22 0.70 -11.49
N THR A 206 10.16 0.94 -12.25
CA THR A 206 9.42 -0.07 -13.04
C THR A 206 10.24 -0.83 -14.09
N GLY A 207 11.52 -0.47 -14.27
CA GLY A 207 12.47 -1.18 -15.13
C GLY A 207 13.31 -2.25 -14.41
N ASP A 208 13.17 -2.41 -13.09
CA ASP A 208 13.90 -3.41 -12.32
C ASP A 208 13.13 -4.75 -12.40
N CYS A 209 13.41 -5.54 -13.43
CA CYS A 209 12.67 -6.75 -13.86
C CYS A 209 12.70 -7.95 -12.87
N ASN A 210 12.96 -7.76 -11.58
CA ASN A 210 13.00 -8.89 -10.65
C ASN A 210 11.58 -9.36 -10.26
N LYS A 211 11.24 -10.60 -10.58
CA LYS A 211 9.91 -11.21 -10.32
C LYS A 211 9.49 -11.11 -8.85
N ILE A 212 10.41 -11.35 -7.91
CA ILE A 212 10.14 -11.24 -6.46
C ILE A 212 9.81 -9.80 -6.07
N ARG A 213 10.48 -8.82 -6.70
CA ARG A 213 10.21 -7.40 -6.46
C ARG A 213 8.94 -6.92 -7.14
N ASN A 214 8.54 -7.60 -8.22
CA ASN A 214 7.25 -7.38 -8.87
C ASN A 214 6.05 -7.75 -7.98
N ASP A 215 6.15 -8.86 -7.26
CA ASP A 215 5.11 -9.23 -6.30
C ASP A 215 5.13 -8.31 -5.07
N LEU A 216 6.33 -7.92 -4.61
CA LEU A 216 6.49 -7.04 -3.45
C LEU A 216 5.88 -5.66 -3.68
N TRP A 217 6.06 -5.04 -4.86
CA TRP A 217 5.46 -3.72 -5.11
C TRP A 217 3.93 -3.78 -5.17
N LYS A 218 3.32 -4.85 -5.69
CA LYS A 218 1.85 -5.01 -5.70
C LYS A 218 1.28 -5.13 -4.29
N THR A 219 1.92 -5.95 -3.45
CA THR A 219 1.51 -6.07 -2.04
C THR A 219 1.65 -4.74 -1.32
N LYS A 220 2.80 -4.05 -1.50
CA LYS A 220 3.04 -2.76 -0.86
C LYS A 220 2.19 -1.62 -1.40
N LEU A 221 1.80 -1.67 -2.68
CA LEU A 221 0.86 -0.73 -3.28
C LEU A 221 -0.49 -0.78 -2.53
N ARG A 222 -1.04 -1.97 -2.25
CA ARG A 222 -2.32 -2.13 -1.54
C ARG A 222 -2.28 -1.67 -0.07
N GLU A 223 -1.09 -1.53 0.51
CA GLU A 223 -0.87 -0.93 1.82
C GLU A 223 -0.83 0.61 1.79
N CYS A 224 -0.68 1.22 0.61
CA CYS A 224 -0.58 2.67 0.48
C CYS A 224 -1.94 3.36 0.67
N SER A 225 -1.99 4.32 1.60
CA SER A 225 -3.14 5.21 1.81
C SER A 225 -3.13 6.42 0.88
N SER A 226 -1.97 6.76 0.31
CA SER A 226 -1.81 7.76 -0.75
C SER A 226 -0.65 7.37 -1.66
N VAL A 227 -0.69 7.81 -2.91
CA VAL A 227 0.30 7.48 -3.92
C VAL A 227 0.80 8.75 -4.61
N TRP A 228 2.10 8.88 -4.77
CA TRP A 228 2.77 9.94 -5.51
C TRP A 228 3.43 9.35 -6.74
N ILE A 229 3.04 9.83 -7.92
CA ILE A 229 3.60 9.42 -9.21
C ILE A 229 4.59 10.48 -9.67
N VAL A 230 5.86 10.10 -9.77
CA VAL A 230 6.98 10.99 -10.08
C VAL A 230 7.42 10.79 -11.53
N SER A 231 7.43 11.88 -12.30
CA SER A 231 7.92 11.90 -13.68
C SER A 231 8.71 13.17 -13.96
N ASN A 232 9.72 13.11 -14.84
CA ASN A 232 10.39 14.32 -15.32
C ASN A 232 9.39 15.20 -16.09
N ILE A 233 9.37 16.51 -15.80
CA ILE A 233 8.46 17.46 -16.45
C ILE A 233 8.49 17.39 -17.99
N ASN A 234 9.67 17.16 -18.59
CA ASN A 234 9.83 17.09 -20.05
C ASN A 234 9.16 15.87 -20.67
N ARG A 235 8.84 14.84 -19.87
CA ARG A 235 8.18 13.61 -20.33
C ARG A 235 6.87 13.31 -19.60
N ALA A 236 6.39 14.23 -18.76
CA ALA A 236 5.21 14.00 -17.91
C ALA A 236 3.94 13.64 -18.71
N ILE A 237 3.81 14.15 -19.94
CA ILE A 237 2.66 13.91 -20.82
C ILE A 237 2.87 12.68 -21.69
N ASP A 238 4.08 12.48 -22.22
CA ASP A 238 4.33 11.52 -23.30
C ASP A 238 4.93 10.19 -22.83
N ASP A 239 5.57 10.16 -21.65
CA ASP A 239 6.12 8.92 -21.09
C ASP A 239 4.99 7.95 -20.78
N ARG A 240 5.17 6.66 -21.08
CA ARG A 240 4.10 5.67 -20.89
C ARG A 240 4.08 5.15 -19.46
N ASP A 241 5.25 5.02 -18.83
CA ASP A 241 5.39 4.40 -17.51
C ASP A 241 4.54 5.08 -16.42
N PRO A 242 4.54 6.43 -16.25
CA PRO A 242 3.75 7.08 -15.20
C PRO A 242 2.25 6.84 -15.35
N TRP A 243 1.75 6.80 -16.59
CA TRP A 243 0.33 6.62 -16.89
C TRP A 243 -0.10 5.15 -16.76
N GLY A 244 0.77 4.20 -17.12
CA GLY A 244 0.56 2.77 -16.84
C GLY A 244 0.50 2.49 -15.33
N ILE A 245 1.39 3.10 -14.54
CA ILE A 245 1.36 3.01 -13.06
C ILE A 245 0.04 3.57 -12.52
N ILE A 246 -0.42 4.71 -13.03
CA ILE A 246 -1.71 5.30 -12.62
C ILE A 246 -2.86 4.35 -12.91
N GLN A 247 -2.90 3.75 -14.10
CA GLN A 247 -3.95 2.81 -14.47
C GLN A 247 -3.98 1.61 -13.51
N HIS A 248 -2.80 1.07 -13.19
CA HIS A 248 -2.68 0.01 -12.18
C HIS A 248 -3.11 0.49 -10.80
N CYS A 249 -2.70 1.68 -10.38
CA CYS A 249 -3.11 2.27 -9.10
C CYS A 249 -4.63 2.40 -9.03
N ILE A 250 -5.31 2.85 -10.09
CA ILE A 250 -6.77 2.99 -10.07
C ILE A 250 -7.46 1.63 -10.00
N GLN A 251 -6.95 0.62 -10.71
CA GLN A 251 -7.50 -0.74 -10.71
C GLN A 251 -7.27 -1.45 -9.36
N ASP A 252 -6.04 -1.42 -8.84
CA ASP A 252 -5.66 -2.15 -7.62
C ASP A 252 -5.94 -1.41 -6.32
N LEU A 253 -5.91 -0.07 -6.32
CA LEU A 253 -6.13 0.72 -5.12
C LEU A 253 -7.57 1.19 -4.92
N GLY A 254 -8.39 1.15 -5.97
CA GLY A 254 -9.77 1.63 -5.94
C GLY A 254 -10.65 0.79 -5.02
N PRO A 255 -11.42 -0.19 -5.53
CA PRO A 255 -12.29 -1.00 -4.66
C PRO A 255 -11.47 -1.88 -3.71
N GLY A 256 -10.33 -2.42 -4.17
CA GLY A 256 -9.50 -3.37 -3.44
C GLY A 256 -8.43 -2.81 -2.49
N GLY A 257 -8.30 -1.49 -2.37
CA GLY A 257 -7.20 -0.84 -1.64
C GLY A 257 -7.62 0.21 -0.61
N GLU A 258 -6.63 0.94 -0.08
CA GLU A 258 -6.80 2.01 0.92
C GLU A 258 -6.48 3.41 0.38
N CYS A 259 -6.09 3.52 -0.89
CA CYS A 259 -5.58 4.77 -1.42
C CYS A 259 -6.70 5.79 -1.56
N LYS A 260 -6.60 6.89 -0.83
CA LYS A 260 -7.54 8.01 -0.92
C LYS A 260 -7.16 8.98 -2.01
N ASN A 261 -5.86 9.20 -2.18
CA ASN A 261 -5.32 10.30 -2.97
C ASN A 261 -4.11 9.86 -3.80
N ILE A 262 -4.14 10.16 -5.11
CA ILE A 262 -3.05 10.02 -6.07
C ILE A 262 -2.62 11.44 -6.46
N ASN A 263 -1.35 11.77 -6.23
CA ASN A 263 -0.74 13.04 -6.66
C ASN A 263 0.26 12.77 -7.79
N PHE A 264 0.23 13.62 -8.82
CA PHE A 264 1.23 13.58 -9.90
C PHE A 264 2.29 14.64 -9.67
N ILE A 265 3.57 14.27 -9.71
CA ILE A 265 4.70 15.14 -9.38
C ILE A 265 5.65 15.20 -10.58
N CYS A 266 5.70 16.37 -11.21
CA CYS A 266 6.62 16.68 -12.29
C CYS A 266 7.94 17.21 -11.69
N THR A 267 9.03 16.46 -11.79
CA THR A 267 10.35 16.84 -11.25
C THR A 267 11.22 17.56 -12.28
N ARG A 268 12.40 18.03 -11.84
CA ARG A 268 13.43 18.68 -12.67
C ARG A 268 12.93 19.95 -13.37
N THR A 269 12.09 20.72 -12.70
CA THR A 269 11.53 21.95 -13.26
C THR A 269 12.57 23.04 -13.49
N ASP A 270 13.72 22.96 -12.81
CA ASP A 270 14.88 23.83 -12.98
C ASP A 270 15.74 23.52 -14.23
N ASP A 271 15.55 22.34 -14.82
CA ASP A 271 16.25 21.88 -16.02
C ASP A 271 15.54 22.42 -17.27
N ILE A 272 15.93 23.63 -17.65
CA ILE A 272 15.39 24.36 -18.80
C ILE A 272 16.46 25.28 -19.39
N ASP A 273 16.51 25.31 -20.72
CA ASP A 273 17.16 26.35 -21.50
C ASP A 273 16.12 27.44 -21.84
N PRO A 274 16.25 28.67 -21.29
CA PRO A 274 15.29 29.74 -21.56
C PRO A 274 15.19 30.13 -23.04
N GLU A 275 16.31 30.12 -23.78
CA GLU A 275 16.32 30.51 -25.19
C GLU A 275 15.59 29.49 -26.06
N GLU A 276 15.88 28.20 -25.85
CA GLU A 276 15.20 27.11 -26.54
C GLU A 276 13.70 27.13 -26.23
N TYR A 277 13.35 27.34 -24.96
CA TYR A 277 11.95 27.35 -24.53
C TYR A 277 11.17 28.52 -25.13
N LEU A 278 11.73 29.73 -25.17
CA LEU A 278 11.06 30.90 -25.74
C LEU A 278 10.82 30.75 -27.25
N ARG A 279 11.72 30.09 -28.00
CA ARG A 279 11.49 29.76 -29.42
C ARG A 279 10.27 28.85 -29.60
N SER A 280 9.99 27.99 -28.62
CA SER A 280 8.84 27.07 -28.67
C SER A 280 7.52 27.68 -28.22
N VAL A 281 7.54 28.86 -27.57
CA VAL A 281 6.35 29.55 -27.04
C VAL A 281 6.38 31.05 -27.40
N PRO A 282 6.00 31.42 -28.65
CA PRO A 282 6.09 32.81 -29.13
C PRO A 282 5.16 33.80 -28.39
N GLU A 283 4.15 33.29 -27.68
CA GLU A 283 3.16 34.07 -26.92
C GLU A 283 3.78 34.78 -25.69
N LEU A 284 4.93 34.32 -25.20
CA LEU A 284 5.73 35.00 -24.18
C LEU A 284 6.54 36.13 -24.84
N SER A 285 5.88 37.26 -25.10
CA SER A 285 6.45 38.41 -25.82
C SER A 285 7.49 39.24 -25.02
N GLU A 286 8.30 40.01 -25.77
CA GLU A 286 9.63 40.54 -25.43
C GLU A 286 9.73 41.56 -24.27
N ASP A 287 8.61 41.99 -23.68
CA ASP A 287 8.58 43.09 -22.70
C ASP A 287 9.12 42.71 -21.29
N GLN A 288 9.51 41.45 -21.08
CA GLN A 288 10.03 40.95 -19.80
C GLN A 288 11.55 40.69 -19.77
N LYS A 289 12.29 41.10 -20.82
CA LYS A 289 13.76 40.97 -20.91
C LYS A 289 14.50 41.91 -19.94
N SER A 290 14.40 41.66 -18.63
CA SER A 290 15.26 42.30 -17.62
C SER A 290 16.09 41.23 -16.90
N SER A 291 17.39 41.15 -17.22
CA SER A 291 18.37 40.16 -16.71
C SER A 291 18.05 38.67 -16.99
N ASP A 292 19.05 37.90 -17.40
CA ASP A 292 18.94 36.46 -17.72
C ASP A 292 18.33 35.62 -16.57
N LYS A 293 18.58 36.02 -15.32
CA LYS A 293 18.10 35.32 -14.13
C LYS A 293 16.58 35.41 -13.95
N LYS A 294 15.98 36.58 -14.20
CA LYS A 294 14.52 36.75 -14.12
C LYS A 294 13.83 36.04 -15.28
N LEU A 295 14.47 36.01 -16.45
CA LEU A 295 13.98 35.32 -17.63
C LEU A 295 13.85 33.81 -17.39
N LYS A 296 14.91 33.15 -16.87
CA LYS A 296 14.86 31.71 -16.55
C LYS A 296 13.71 31.39 -15.60
N LYS A 297 13.51 32.19 -14.55
CA LYS A 297 12.41 32.04 -13.59
C LYS A 297 11.04 32.12 -14.27
N VAL A 298 10.81 33.12 -15.13
CA VAL A 298 9.55 33.26 -15.88
C VAL A 298 9.30 32.02 -16.76
N CYS A 299 10.31 31.54 -17.48
CA CYS A 299 10.20 30.34 -18.31
C CYS A 299 9.83 29.10 -17.48
N ILE A 300 10.46 28.90 -16.32
CA ILE A 300 10.15 27.79 -15.40
C ILE A 300 8.68 27.85 -14.96
N LEU A 301 8.22 29.00 -14.47
CA LEU A 301 6.85 29.15 -13.97
C LEU A 301 5.81 28.96 -15.07
N HIS A 302 6.08 29.47 -16.27
CA HIS A 302 5.21 29.26 -17.43
C HIS A 302 5.14 27.77 -17.82
N ARG A 303 6.29 27.10 -17.98
CA ARG A 303 6.36 25.67 -18.32
C ARG A 303 5.65 24.80 -17.28
N ASN A 304 5.85 25.10 -16.01
CA ASN A 304 5.20 24.41 -14.90
C ASN A 304 3.67 24.51 -14.99
N ASN A 305 3.14 25.71 -15.24
CA ASN A 305 1.71 25.92 -15.40
C ASN A 305 1.13 25.19 -16.62
N CYS A 306 1.85 25.18 -17.75
CA CYS A 306 1.46 24.42 -18.94
C CYS A 306 1.45 22.91 -18.67
N ALA A 307 2.50 22.37 -18.05
CA ALA A 307 2.60 20.96 -17.69
C ALA A 307 1.42 20.55 -16.78
N LYS A 308 1.10 21.34 -15.74
CA LYS A 308 -0.06 21.08 -14.88
C LYS A 308 -1.37 21.02 -15.64
N LYS A 309 -1.63 22.00 -16.53
CA LYS A 309 -2.87 22.04 -17.33
C LYS A 309 -2.97 20.82 -18.25
N ASN A 310 -1.88 20.45 -18.90
CA ASN A 310 -1.86 19.33 -19.84
C ASN A 310 -2.02 17.97 -19.13
N VAL A 311 -1.33 17.77 -18.00
CA VAL A 311 -1.48 16.56 -17.18
C VAL A 311 -2.92 16.45 -16.67
N LYS A 312 -3.52 17.54 -16.17
CA LYS A 312 -4.94 17.56 -15.76
C LYS A 312 -5.88 17.20 -16.90
N ARG A 313 -5.69 17.76 -18.10
CA ARG A 313 -6.50 17.43 -19.28
C ARG A 313 -6.35 15.96 -19.69
N LYS A 314 -5.13 15.41 -19.62
CA LYS A 314 -4.89 13.98 -19.91
C LYS A 314 -5.59 13.09 -18.88
N PHE A 315 -5.62 13.48 -17.61
CA PHE A 315 -6.41 12.79 -16.60
C PHE A 315 -7.91 12.79 -16.93
N GLU A 316 -8.49 13.93 -17.28
CA GLU A 316 -9.92 14.04 -17.65
C GLU A 316 -10.29 13.10 -18.80
N ASN A 317 -9.38 12.91 -19.75
CA ASN A 317 -9.60 12.10 -20.96
C ASN A 317 -9.41 10.58 -20.79
N LEU A 318 -8.88 10.08 -19.67
CA LEU A 318 -8.73 8.63 -19.47
C LEU A 318 -10.11 7.99 -19.32
N GLU A 319 -10.55 7.07 -20.19
CA GLU A 319 -11.92 6.49 -20.19
C GLU A 319 -12.42 5.92 -18.83
N ILE A 320 -11.49 5.60 -17.93
CA ILE A 320 -11.72 5.23 -16.53
C ILE A 320 -12.41 6.37 -15.72
N THR A 321 -12.44 7.60 -16.26
CA THR A 321 -12.95 8.80 -15.59
C THR A 321 -14.46 8.97 -15.61
N LYS A 322 -15.23 8.17 -16.33
CA LYS A 322 -16.70 8.31 -16.35
C LYS A 322 -17.39 7.78 -15.08
N SER A 323 -16.74 6.94 -14.27
CA SER A 323 -17.31 6.44 -12.99
C SER A 323 -16.34 6.39 -11.79
N LYS A 324 -15.02 6.60 -11.95
CA LYS A 324 -14.01 6.31 -10.91
C LYS A 324 -13.12 7.50 -10.45
N VAL A 325 -13.47 8.75 -10.75
CA VAL A 325 -12.68 9.94 -10.33
C VAL A 325 -13.07 10.44 -8.94
N SER A 326 -12.57 9.78 -7.89
CA SER A 326 -12.46 10.43 -6.57
C SER A 326 -11.03 10.42 -6.03
N PHE A 327 -10.10 9.73 -6.68
CA PHE A 327 -8.76 9.47 -6.14
C PHE A 327 -7.69 10.48 -6.57
N ILE A 328 -7.82 11.17 -7.71
CA ILE A 328 -6.74 12.03 -8.22
C ILE A 328 -6.90 13.44 -7.66
N THR A 329 -5.96 13.87 -6.82
CA THR A 329 -6.10 15.11 -6.03
C THR A 329 -5.38 16.28 -6.68
N ASP A 330 -4.07 16.17 -6.93
CA ASP A 330 -3.24 17.34 -7.29
C ASP A 330 -2.09 17.00 -8.25
N VAL A 331 -1.66 18.02 -9.01
CA VAL A 331 -0.46 17.98 -9.86
C VAL A 331 0.54 19.02 -9.37
N PHE A 332 1.73 18.57 -8.98
CA PHE A 332 2.82 19.41 -8.48
C PHE A 332 3.96 19.49 -9.50
N THR A 333 4.63 20.64 -9.53
CA THR A 333 5.83 20.86 -10.36
C THR A 333 6.98 21.26 -9.45
N VAL A 334 7.93 20.36 -9.26
CA VAL A 334 8.94 20.46 -8.20
C VAL A 334 10.38 20.51 -8.71
N SER A 335 11.20 21.30 -8.02
CA SER A 335 12.65 21.28 -8.17
C SER A 335 13.31 20.99 -6.83
N SER A 336 13.81 19.75 -6.68
CA SER A 336 14.61 19.36 -5.52
C SER A 336 15.92 20.15 -5.44
N LYS A 337 16.53 20.43 -6.60
CA LYS A 337 17.81 21.15 -6.68
C LYS A 337 17.65 22.60 -6.25
N ALA A 338 16.68 23.32 -6.80
CA ALA A 338 16.44 24.72 -6.47
C ALA A 338 15.91 24.92 -5.05
N TYR A 339 15.21 23.93 -4.48
CA TYR A 339 14.80 23.99 -3.08
C TYR A 339 15.99 23.86 -2.12
N LEU A 340 16.96 22.99 -2.44
CA LEU A 340 18.13 22.77 -1.60
C LEU A 340 19.24 23.80 -1.83
N ASP A 341 19.34 24.37 -3.03
CA ASP A 341 20.36 25.34 -3.42
C ASP A 341 19.75 26.73 -3.68
N THR A 342 19.98 27.64 -2.74
CA THR A 342 19.50 29.03 -2.78
C THR A 342 20.09 29.84 -3.94
N ASN A 343 21.16 29.37 -4.58
CA ASN A 343 21.78 30.05 -5.72
C ASN A 343 20.97 29.92 -7.02
N LEU A 344 19.95 29.07 -7.04
CA LEU A 344 19.09 28.87 -8.23
C LEU A 344 17.92 29.87 -8.31
N HIS A 345 17.84 30.83 -7.37
CA HIS A 345 16.97 32.01 -7.42
C HIS A 345 15.46 31.73 -7.64
N LEU A 346 15.00 30.53 -7.31
CA LEU A 346 13.59 30.23 -7.08
C LEU A 346 13.30 30.37 -5.59
N GLU A 347 12.22 31.06 -5.26
CA GLU A 347 11.76 31.10 -3.88
C GLU A 347 11.31 29.69 -3.47
N PRO A 348 11.51 29.25 -2.20
CA PRO A 348 11.13 27.91 -1.77
C PRO A 348 9.68 27.54 -2.12
N VAL A 349 8.75 28.51 -2.04
CA VAL A 349 7.33 28.32 -2.40
C VAL A 349 7.14 27.98 -3.88
N GLU A 350 7.96 28.54 -4.77
CA GLU A 350 7.90 28.34 -6.22
C GLU A 350 8.38 26.94 -6.64
N THR A 351 9.15 26.27 -5.78
CA THR A 351 9.57 24.88 -5.99
C THR A 351 8.50 23.86 -5.62
N GLU A 352 7.41 24.30 -4.98
CA GLU A 352 6.28 23.48 -4.50
C GLU A 352 6.64 22.35 -3.52
N ILE A 353 7.91 22.16 -3.16
CA ILE A 353 8.34 21.26 -2.07
C ILE A 353 7.63 21.61 -0.75
N PRO A 354 7.46 22.91 -0.37
CA PRO A 354 6.67 23.27 0.81
C PRO A 354 5.20 22.83 0.75
N ASN A 355 4.61 22.74 -0.44
CA ASN A 355 3.22 22.28 -0.59
C ASN A 355 3.11 20.78 -0.30
N LEU A 356 4.08 19.99 -0.76
CA LEU A 356 4.20 18.56 -0.43
C LEU A 356 4.45 18.36 1.08
N GLN A 357 5.35 19.14 1.68
CA GLN A 357 5.53 19.16 3.14
C GLN A 357 4.22 19.54 3.85
N GLY A 358 3.46 20.49 3.30
CA GLY A 358 2.15 20.89 3.82
C GLY A 358 1.12 19.76 3.78
N ILE A 359 1.14 18.89 2.77
CA ILE A 359 0.32 17.65 2.74
C ILE A 359 0.72 16.72 3.88
N LEU A 360 2.02 16.47 4.08
CA LEU A 360 2.51 15.62 5.17
C LEU A 360 2.10 16.19 6.53
N LYS A 361 2.36 17.49 6.77
CA LYS A 361 2.00 18.18 8.02
C LYS A 361 0.50 18.12 8.31
N ARG A 362 -0.35 18.41 7.31
CA ARG A 362 -1.82 18.34 7.49
C ARG A 362 -2.28 16.93 7.83
N THR A 363 -1.70 15.93 7.16
CA THR A 363 -2.04 14.53 7.38
C THR A 363 -1.59 14.06 8.76
N ASN A 364 -0.37 14.42 9.17
CA ASN A 364 0.17 14.10 10.48
C ASN A 364 -0.66 14.76 11.59
N ARG A 365 -1.02 16.05 11.46
CA ARG A 365 -1.92 16.76 12.39
C ARG A 365 -3.31 16.12 12.47
N ARG A 366 -3.86 15.66 11.35
CA ARG A 366 -5.16 14.96 11.33
C ARG A 366 -5.08 13.67 12.14
N ILE A 367 -4.08 12.82 11.89
CA ILE A 367 -3.90 11.55 12.62
C ILE A 367 -3.66 11.82 14.10
N ASN A 368 -2.80 12.78 14.43
CA ASN A 368 -2.56 13.22 15.81
C ASN A 368 -3.85 13.65 16.53
N ARG A 369 -4.72 14.43 15.88
CA ARG A 369 -6.02 14.82 16.44
C ARG A 369 -6.93 13.62 16.66
N GLU A 370 -6.97 12.68 15.72
CA GLU A 370 -7.75 11.44 15.85
C GLU A 370 -7.23 10.61 17.04
N LEU A 371 -5.91 10.38 17.15
CA LEU A 371 -5.30 9.64 18.26
C LEU A 371 -5.47 10.34 19.60
N THR A 372 -5.30 11.67 19.65
CA THR A 372 -5.52 12.46 20.87
C THR A 372 -6.97 12.36 21.31
N SER A 373 -7.92 12.47 20.37
CA SER A 373 -9.34 12.31 20.67
C SER A 373 -9.64 10.90 21.19
N ASP A 374 -9.07 9.86 20.59
CA ASP A 374 -9.24 8.47 21.04
C ASP A 374 -8.70 8.29 22.47
N CYS A 375 -7.51 8.83 22.76
CA CYS A 375 -6.89 8.79 24.10
C CYS A 375 -7.70 9.55 25.15
N VAL A 376 -8.18 10.77 24.84
CA VAL A 376 -9.03 11.56 25.73
C VAL A 376 -10.36 10.86 25.99
N ASN A 377 -10.98 10.28 24.96
CA ASN A 377 -12.21 9.52 25.12
C ASN A 377 -11.99 8.30 26.02
N GLU A 378 -10.87 7.59 25.85
CA GLU A 378 -10.50 6.48 26.71
C GLU A 378 -10.28 6.90 28.16
N ALA A 379 -9.56 8.01 28.39
CA ALA A 379 -9.36 8.57 29.73
C ALA A 379 -10.68 8.93 30.39
N ASN A 380 -11.58 9.57 29.65
CA ASN A 380 -12.93 9.92 30.11
C ASN A 380 -13.77 8.69 30.46
N GLY A 381 -13.64 7.59 29.69
CA GLY A 381 -14.29 6.32 30.00
C GLY A 381 -13.80 5.71 31.30
N VAL A 382 -12.47 5.64 31.49
CA VAL A 382 -11.86 5.13 32.73
C VAL A 382 -12.23 5.99 33.94
N LEU A 383 -12.21 7.33 33.78
CA LEU A 383 -12.62 8.25 34.83
C LEU A 383 -14.10 8.08 35.20
N SER A 384 -14.97 7.93 34.19
CA SER A 384 -16.39 7.66 34.41
C SER A 384 -16.58 6.35 35.16
N PHE A 385 -15.83 5.30 34.82
CA PHE A 385 -15.87 4.05 35.56
C PHE A 385 -15.48 4.25 37.03
N ILE A 386 -14.39 4.96 37.32
CA ILE A 386 -13.95 5.27 38.70
C ILE A 386 -15.02 6.07 39.46
N GLN A 387 -15.62 7.08 38.83
CA GLN A 387 -16.65 7.91 39.46
C GLN A 387 -17.93 7.12 39.73
N SER A 388 -18.31 6.22 38.83
CA SER A 388 -19.45 5.30 39.03
C SER A 388 -19.24 4.39 40.25
N VAL A 389 -17.98 4.03 40.51
CA VAL A 389 -17.61 3.28 41.70
C VAL A 389 -17.64 4.19 42.93
N GLN A 390 -17.07 5.39 42.90
CA GLN A 390 -16.95 6.25 44.09
C GLN A 390 -18.27 6.82 44.62
N LEU A 391 -19.23 7.10 43.73
CA LEU A 391 -20.54 7.66 44.08
C LEU A 391 -21.43 6.56 44.67
N HIS A 392 -21.22 6.16 45.93
CA HIS A 392 -22.02 5.11 46.57
C HIS A 392 -23.30 5.65 47.23
N SER A 393 -24.45 4.98 47.01
CA SER A 393 -25.58 5.02 47.94
C SER A 393 -26.31 3.67 47.91
N ASP A 394 -26.50 3.04 49.07
CA ASP A 394 -27.11 1.70 49.24
C ASP A 394 -28.52 1.56 48.62
N LYS A 395 -29.15 2.68 48.25
CA LYS A 395 -30.52 2.76 47.70
C LYS A 395 -30.67 2.54 46.18
N LYS A 396 -29.60 2.34 45.39
CA LYS A 396 -29.69 2.33 43.90
C LYS A 396 -29.38 1.01 43.18
N MET A 397 -29.16 -0.10 43.89
CA MET A 397 -28.79 -1.38 43.26
C MET A 397 -29.86 -1.94 42.30
N GLY A 398 -31.13 -1.82 42.67
CA GLY A 398 -32.25 -2.23 41.81
C GLY A 398 -32.31 -1.44 40.49
N GLU A 399 -32.02 -0.14 40.55
CA GLU A 399 -31.95 0.73 39.37
C GLU A 399 -30.77 0.35 38.46
N ILE A 400 -29.59 0.11 39.03
CA ILE A 400 -28.40 -0.32 38.28
C ILE A 400 -28.67 -1.64 37.56
N GLN A 401 -29.22 -2.64 38.25
CA GLN A 401 -29.56 -3.92 37.63
C GLN A 401 -30.61 -3.79 36.52
N ALA A 402 -31.60 -2.91 36.71
CA ALA A 402 -32.61 -2.64 35.69
C ALA A 402 -31.99 -2.01 34.43
N VAL A 403 -31.09 -1.04 34.59
CA VAL A 403 -30.37 -0.39 33.48
C VAL A 403 -29.46 -1.39 32.76
N VAL A 404 -28.68 -2.20 33.48
CA VAL A 404 -27.82 -3.22 32.86
C VAL A 404 -28.65 -4.23 32.06
N LYS A 405 -29.76 -4.73 32.61
CA LYS A 405 -30.68 -5.62 31.88
C LYS A 405 -31.29 -4.95 30.65
N ALA A 406 -31.64 -3.66 30.75
CA ALA A 406 -32.16 -2.91 29.62
C ALA A 406 -31.11 -2.76 28.50
N LEU A 407 -29.86 -2.44 28.86
CA LEU A 407 -28.74 -2.35 27.91
C LEU A 407 -28.43 -3.70 27.27
N GLN A 408 -28.48 -4.82 28.02
CA GLN A 408 -28.33 -6.17 27.46
C GLN A 408 -29.44 -6.50 26.46
N LYS A 409 -30.69 -6.14 26.76
CA LYS A 409 -31.82 -6.31 25.83
C LYS A 409 -31.65 -5.44 24.59
N ASN A 410 -31.17 -4.21 24.74
CA ASN A 410 -30.90 -3.32 23.62
C ASN A 410 -29.74 -3.82 22.76
N LEU A 411 -28.69 -4.38 23.37
CA LEU A 411 -27.58 -5.01 22.66
C LEU A 411 -28.09 -6.13 21.73
N ALA A 412 -28.90 -7.05 22.25
CA ALA A 412 -29.47 -8.13 21.43
C ALA A 412 -30.31 -7.58 20.25
N LYS A 413 -31.12 -6.54 20.49
CA LYS A 413 -31.92 -5.89 19.43
C LYS A 413 -31.04 -5.21 18.39
N ALA A 414 -30.04 -4.44 18.83
CA ALA A 414 -29.14 -3.71 17.96
C ALA A 414 -28.30 -4.66 17.09
N LEU A 415 -27.85 -5.79 17.65
CA LEU A 415 -27.15 -6.84 16.92
C LEU A 415 -28.04 -7.48 15.85
N ASN A 416 -29.31 -7.76 16.16
CA ASN A 416 -30.25 -8.31 15.17
C ASN A 416 -30.49 -7.34 14.01
N VAL A 417 -30.62 -6.05 14.29
CA VAL A 417 -30.76 -5.01 13.24
C VAL A 417 -29.50 -4.95 12.38
N LEU A 418 -28.32 -4.95 13.01
CA LEU A 418 -27.04 -4.93 12.32
C LEU A 418 -26.85 -6.17 11.43
N ASP A 419 -27.13 -7.38 11.95
CA ASP A 419 -27.04 -8.61 11.17
C ASP A 419 -27.97 -8.59 9.95
N HIS A 420 -29.20 -8.11 10.11
CA HIS A 420 -30.13 -7.94 8.99
C HIS A 420 -29.59 -6.96 7.93
N GLN A 421 -29.03 -5.82 8.35
CA GLN A 421 -28.43 -4.84 7.45
C GLN A 421 -27.25 -5.44 6.68
N LEU A 422 -26.32 -6.10 7.38
CA LEU A 422 -25.16 -6.74 6.75
C LEU A 422 -25.56 -7.90 5.83
N ASN A 423 -26.59 -8.68 6.17
CA ASN A 423 -27.16 -9.70 5.29
C ASN A 423 -27.75 -9.11 4.01
N SER A 424 -28.33 -7.91 4.07
CA SER A 424 -28.80 -7.21 2.87
C SER A 424 -27.64 -6.88 1.93
N LEU A 425 -26.53 -6.38 2.47
CA LEU A 425 -25.31 -6.08 1.68
C LEU A 425 -24.69 -7.34 1.10
N TYR A 426 -24.67 -8.43 1.87
CA TYR A 426 -24.23 -9.75 1.40
C TYR A 426 -25.04 -10.23 0.19
N LYS A 427 -26.37 -10.09 0.22
CA LYS A 427 -27.25 -10.49 -0.89
C LYS A 427 -26.99 -9.69 -2.16
N ILE A 428 -26.73 -8.38 -2.03
CA ILE A 428 -26.35 -7.53 -3.17
C ILE A 428 -25.06 -8.06 -3.80
N MET A 429 -24.05 -8.34 -2.97
CA MET A 429 -22.77 -8.89 -3.43
C MET A 429 -22.94 -10.24 -4.14
N ASP A 430 -23.75 -11.15 -3.60
CA ASP A 430 -24.06 -12.45 -4.20
C ASP A 430 -24.71 -12.31 -5.59
N GLN A 431 -25.65 -11.37 -5.74
CA GLN A 431 -26.31 -11.10 -7.02
C GLN A 431 -25.32 -10.57 -8.07
N CYS A 432 -24.48 -9.60 -7.69
CA CYS A 432 -23.44 -9.03 -8.55
C CYS A 432 -22.45 -10.10 -9.03
N LEU A 433 -21.93 -10.90 -8.09
CA LEU A 433 -21.00 -11.99 -8.40
C LEU A 433 -21.65 -13.08 -9.25
N SER A 434 -22.94 -13.38 -9.06
CA SER A 434 -23.65 -14.37 -9.90
C SER A 434 -23.67 -13.96 -11.37
N LYS A 435 -24.02 -12.70 -11.64
CA LYS A 435 -23.97 -12.12 -12.99
C LYS A 435 -22.55 -12.09 -13.55
N GLY A 436 -21.57 -11.80 -12.69
CA GLY A 436 -20.15 -11.86 -13.02
C GLY A 436 -19.71 -13.25 -13.46
N VAL A 437 -20.14 -14.31 -12.76
CA VAL A 437 -19.83 -15.71 -13.11
C VAL A 437 -20.41 -16.06 -14.47
N GLU A 438 -21.69 -15.75 -14.72
CA GLU A 438 -22.36 -16.02 -16.01
C GLU A 438 -21.60 -15.39 -17.18
N LYS A 439 -21.31 -14.08 -17.10
CA LYS A 439 -20.55 -13.36 -18.14
C LYS A 439 -19.12 -13.87 -18.28
N SER A 440 -18.46 -14.23 -17.18
CA SER A 440 -17.09 -14.76 -17.23
C SER A 440 -17.04 -16.11 -17.94
N VAL A 441 -17.99 -17.01 -17.66
CA VAL A 441 -18.09 -18.31 -18.35
C VAL A 441 -18.33 -18.14 -19.85
N GLU A 442 -19.13 -17.16 -20.24
CA GLU A 442 -19.43 -16.87 -21.66
C GLU A 442 -18.24 -16.24 -22.40
N LEU A 443 -17.56 -15.25 -21.78
CA LEU A 443 -16.65 -14.36 -22.49
C LEU A 443 -15.15 -14.58 -22.19
N CYS A 444 -14.79 -15.44 -21.24
CA CYS A 444 -13.39 -15.59 -20.78
C CYS A 444 -12.40 -15.92 -21.90
N VAL A 445 -12.72 -16.85 -22.80
CA VAL A 445 -11.84 -17.25 -23.91
C VAL A 445 -11.65 -16.10 -24.90
N GLY A 446 -12.73 -15.40 -25.27
CA GLY A 446 -12.67 -14.22 -26.12
C GLY A 446 -11.83 -13.10 -25.51
N THR A 447 -11.98 -12.88 -24.20
CA THR A 447 -11.23 -11.87 -23.44
C THR A 447 -9.74 -12.20 -23.39
N LYS A 448 -9.39 -13.46 -23.12
CA LYS A 448 -8.01 -13.97 -23.19
C LYS A 448 -7.43 -13.79 -24.60
N ASN A 449 -8.16 -14.18 -25.64
CA ASN A 449 -7.70 -14.05 -27.03
C ASN A 449 -7.43 -12.58 -27.40
N ALA A 450 -8.32 -11.66 -27.02
CA ALA A 450 -8.14 -10.23 -27.26
C ALA A 450 -6.91 -9.67 -26.53
N MET A 451 -6.68 -10.11 -25.28
CA MET A 451 -5.51 -9.73 -24.49
C MET A 451 -4.21 -10.19 -25.16
N ILE A 452 -4.10 -11.46 -25.57
CA ILE A 452 -2.92 -11.99 -26.27
C ILE A 452 -2.72 -11.30 -27.62
N ALA A 453 -3.79 -11.06 -28.38
CA ALA A 453 -3.73 -10.37 -29.67
C ALA A 453 -3.20 -8.94 -29.53
N SER A 454 -3.56 -8.24 -28.44
CA SER A 454 -3.11 -6.85 -28.21
C SER A 454 -1.59 -6.70 -28.03
N VAL A 455 -0.89 -7.79 -27.70
CA VAL A 455 0.55 -7.80 -27.44
C VAL A 455 1.34 -8.66 -28.42
N THR A 456 0.67 -9.26 -29.41
CA THR A 456 1.33 -10.08 -30.43
C THR A 456 2.07 -9.19 -31.43
N PRO A 457 3.40 -9.34 -31.60
CA PRO A 457 4.15 -8.59 -32.61
C PRO A 457 3.71 -8.97 -34.04
N VAL A 458 3.80 -8.02 -34.97
CA VAL A 458 3.42 -8.22 -36.39
C VAL A 458 4.20 -9.36 -37.04
N ASP A 459 5.48 -9.52 -36.70
CA ASP A 459 6.36 -10.55 -37.23
C ASP A 459 6.44 -11.81 -36.35
N LYS A 460 5.71 -11.84 -35.22
CA LYS A 460 5.64 -12.91 -34.21
C LYS A 460 6.99 -13.40 -33.65
N ARG A 461 8.11 -12.75 -33.99
CA ARG A 461 9.44 -13.17 -33.52
C ARG A 461 9.54 -12.96 -32.01
N GLY A 462 10.14 -13.93 -31.32
CA GLY A 462 10.32 -13.89 -29.87
C GLY A 462 9.05 -14.00 -29.02
N PHE A 463 7.84 -13.95 -29.60
CA PHE A 463 6.59 -13.96 -28.83
C PHE A 463 6.38 -15.26 -28.03
N HIS A 464 6.90 -16.39 -28.54
CA HIS A 464 6.89 -17.67 -27.82
C HIS A 464 7.63 -17.61 -26.47
N LYS A 465 8.69 -16.78 -26.35
CA LYS A 465 9.44 -16.59 -25.10
C LYS A 465 8.62 -15.82 -24.07
N ILE A 466 7.85 -14.83 -24.56
CA ILE A 466 6.94 -14.03 -23.73
C ILE A 466 5.84 -14.93 -23.15
N LEU A 467 5.23 -15.76 -23.99
CA LEU A 467 4.22 -16.73 -23.55
C LEU A 467 4.80 -17.77 -22.59
N HIS A 468 5.98 -18.32 -22.88
CA HIS A 468 6.67 -19.23 -21.96
C HIS A 468 6.90 -18.56 -20.59
N THR A 469 7.39 -17.32 -20.57
CA THR A 469 7.63 -16.55 -19.35
C THR A 469 6.34 -16.25 -18.60
N LEU A 470 5.27 -15.87 -19.31
CA LEU A 470 3.94 -15.63 -18.74
C LEU A 470 3.46 -16.86 -17.96
N TYR A 471 3.51 -18.05 -18.57
CA TYR A 471 3.02 -19.28 -17.95
C TYR A 471 3.95 -19.80 -16.85
N LYS A 472 5.27 -19.73 -17.06
CA LYS A 472 6.26 -20.04 -16.00
C LYS A 472 6.04 -19.18 -14.74
N ASN A 473 5.55 -17.95 -14.92
CA ASN A 473 5.24 -17.02 -13.83
C ASN A 473 3.76 -17.02 -13.44
N LYS A 474 3.05 -18.13 -13.62
CA LYS A 474 1.65 -18.29 -13.19
C LYS A 474 0.70 -17.23 -13.76
N GLY A 475 0.87 -16.91 -15.04
CA GLY A 475 0.00 -16.01 -15.79
C GLY A 475 0.36 -14.53 -15.66
N TYR A 476 1.61 -14.19 -15.32
CA TYR A 476 2.05 -12.79 -15.20
C TYR A 476 3.40 -12.50 -15.89
N VAL A 477 3.46 -11.43 -16.69
CA VAL A 477 4.73 -10.89 -17.22
C VAL A 477 4.63 -9.38 -17.39
N TRP A 478 5.73 -8.67 -17.12
CA TRP A 478 5.85 -7.25 -17.39
C TRP A 478 7.14 -6.98 -18.15
N GLN A 479 7.03 -6.44 -19.36
CA GLN A 479 8.17 -6.05 -20.18
C GLN A 479 8.37 -4.53 -20.16
N LYS A 480 9.63 -4.08 -20.25
CA LYS A 480 10.01 -2.65 -20.20
C LYS A 480 9.34 -1.77 -21.26
N ASN A 481 8.92 -2.36 -22.39
CA ASN A 481 8.34 -1.62 -23.52
C ASN A 481 6.81 -1.71 -23.59
N TRP A 482 6.15 -2.28 -22.57
CA TRP A 482 4.70 -2.44 -22.54
C TRP A 482 4.05 -1.41 -21.63
N ASP A 483 2.92 -0.86 -22.08
CA ASP A 483 2.15 0.15 -21.35
C ASP A 483 1.54 -0.42 -20.05
N ALA A 484 1.32 -1.73 -20.03
CA ALA A 484 0.79 -2.47 -18.89
C ALA A 484 1.38 -3.88 -18.85
N PRO A 485 1.50 -4.50 -17.65
CA PRO A 485 1.84 -5.91 -17.56
C PRO A 485 0.75 -6.79 -18.19
N LEU A 486 1.16 -7.93 -18.72
CA LEU A 486 0.25 -9.03 -19.03
C LEU A 486 -0.08 -9.76 -17.73
N ASP A 487 -1.32 -9.68 -17.29
CA ASP A 487 -1.84 -10.48 -16.18
C ASP A 487 -3.08 -11.26 -16.63
N LEU A 488 -2.87 -12.53 -16.97
CA LEU A 488 -3.94 -13.41 -17.44
C LEU A 488 -4.97 -13.67 -16.34
N ASN A 489 -4.56 -13.69 -15.07
CA ASN A 489 -5.49 -13.88 -13.96
C ASN A 489 -6.42 -12.66 -13.81
N LEU A 490 -5.89 -11.45 -13.95
CA LEU A 490 -6.68 -10.22 -13.99
C LEU A 490 -7.59 -10.18 -15.22
N CYS A 491 -7.09 -10.59 -16.39
CA CYS A 491 -7.86 -10.70 -17.61
C CYS A 491 -9.07 -11.62 -17.46
N LEU A 492 -8.88 -12.80 -16.87
CA LEU A 492 -9.96 -13.74 -16.57
C LEU A 492 -10.93 -13.21 -15.50
N ALA A 493 -10.42 -12.45 -14.53
CA ALA A 493 -11.23 -11.82 -13.48
C ALA A 493 -12.04 -10.60 -13.98
N LYS A 494 -11.76 -10.08 -15.17
CA LYS A 494 -12.35 -8.83 -15.70
C LYS A 494 -13.87 -8.78 -15.53
N HIS A 495 -14.58 -9.77 -16.04
CA HIS A 495 -16.05 -9.77 -16.02
C HIS A 495 -16.62 -9.93 -14.60
N MET A 496 -15.89 -10.56 -13.68
CA MET A 496 -16.27 -10.56 -12.26
C MET A 496 -16.17 -9.14 -11.68
N HIS A 497 -15.06 -8.44 -11.93
CA HIS A 497 -14.84 -7.08 -11.46
C HIS A 497 -15.82 -6.07 -12.08
N ASP A 498 -16.05 -6.15 -13.39
CA ASP A 498 -16.98 -5.26 -14.11
C ASP A 498 -18.42 -5.35 -13.58
N ASN A 499 -18.82 -6.48 -12.96
CA ASN A 499 -20.16 -6.65 -12.37
C ASN A 499 -20.19 -6.47 -10.84
N MET A 500 -19.03 -6.27 -10.20
CA MET A 500 -18.92 -6.19 -8.75
C MET A 500 -18.43 -4.80 -8.27
N ASP A 501 -17.56 -4.14 -9.03
CA ASP A 501 -16.79 -2.97 -8.58
C ASP A 501 -17.66 -1.81 -8.07
N ASP A 502 -18.78 -1.53 -8.72
CA ASP A 502 -19.65 -0.41 -8.37
C ASP A 502 -20.32 -0.65 -7.01
N GLU A 503 -20.99 -1.79 -6.83
CA GLU A 503 -21.60 -2.16 -5.55
C GLU A 503 -20.54 -2.41 -4.46
N PHE A 504 -19.38 -2.97 -4.81
CA PHE A 504 -18.28 -3.16 -3.88
C PHE A 504 -17.77 -1.83 -3.33
N SER A 505 -17.65 -0.82 -4.18
CA SER A 505 -17.21 0.52 -3.79
C SER A 505 -18.24 1.23 -2.88
N LEU A 506 -19.53 0.93 -3.03
CA LEU A 506 -20.59 1.42 -2.13
C LEU A 506 -20.60 0.68 -0.78
N ILE A 507 -20.36 -0.64 -0.79
CA ILE A 507 -20.34 -1.48 0.42
C ILE A 507 -19.06 -1.24 1.25
N PHE A 508 -17.93 -1.04 0.58
CA PHE A 508 -16.61 -0.87 1.18
C PHE A 508 -15.90 0.42 0.68
N PRO A 509 -16.45 1.61 0.96
CA PRO A 509 -15.90 2.86 0.47
C PRO A 509 -14.47 3.10 0.99
N VAL A 510 -13.67 3.79 0.17
CA VAL A 510 -12.32 4.21 0.56
C VAL A 510 -12.35 5.43 1.50
N ASP A 511 -13.28 6.36 1.27
CA ASP A 511 -13.60 7.42 2.23
C ASP A 511 -14.91 7.09 2.97
N ALA A 512 -14.78 6.71 4.24
CA ALA A 512 -15.91 6.42 5.12
C ALA A 512 -16.81 7.66 5.40
N ASN A 513 -16.36 8.86 5.04
CA ASN A 513 -17.19 10.07 5.15
C ASN A 513 -18.27 10.16 4.07
N ASN A 514 -18.14 9.41 2.97
CA ASN A 514 -19.15 9.38 1.93
C ASN A 514 -20.33 8.48 2.36
N LYS A 515 -21.36 9.09 2.96
CA LYS A 515 -22.50 8.36 3.54
C LYS A 515 -23.55 8.06 2.47
N THR A 516 -23.60 6.82 2.00
CA THR A 516 -24.54 6.35 0.96
C THR A 516 -25.69 5.52 1.54
N GLY A 517 -25.62 5.15 2.82
CA GLY A 517 -26.53 4.22 3.46
C GLY A 517 -26.15 2.75 3.27
N MET A 518 -25.23 2.46 2.34
CA MET A 518 -24.93 1.11 1.85
C MET A 518 -23.59 0.55 2.33
N SER A 519 -22.81 1.31 3.10
CA SER A 519 -21.50 0.84 3.56
C SER A 519 -21.56 0.04 4.86
N VAL A 520 -20.63 -0.90 5.03
CA VAL A 520 -20.45 -1.67 6.28
C VAL A 520 -20.06 -0.75 7.43
N GLN A 521 -19.16 0.20 7.20
CA GLN A 521 -18.73 1.18 8.19
C GLN A 521 -19.88 2.05 8.69
N GLU A 522 -20.81 2.45 7.82
CA GLU A 522 -22.00 3.17 8.25
C GLU A 522 -22.93 2.32 9.11
N GLN A 523 -23.09 1.02 8.82
CA GLN A 523 -23.91 0.17 9.69
C GLN A 523 -23.27 0.04 11.08
N ILE A 524 -21.93 -0.04 11.14
CA ILE A 524 -21.18 -0.01 12.40
C ILE A 524 -21.38 1.33 13.13
N ASP A 525 -21.38 2.47 12.42
CA ASP A 525 -21.60 3.79 13.03
C ASP A 525 -23.04 3.95 13.56
N LYS A 526 -24.03 3.41 12.85
CA LYS A 526 -25.46 3.42 13.23
C LYS A 526 -25.78 2.51 14.41
N PHE A 527 -24.98 1.45 14.62
CA PHE A 527 -25.15 0.56 15.77
C PHE A 527 -25.12 1.38 17.07
N SER A 528 -26.04 1.13 17.99
CA SER A 528 -26.02 1.75 19.33
C SER A 528 -26.91 0.95 20.26
N ILE A 529 -26.44 0.68 21.48
CA ILE A 529 -27.27 0.06 22.53
C ILE A 529 -28.07 1.10 23.33
N PHE A 530 -27.80 2.38 23.11
CA PHE A 530 -28.46 3.49 23.78
C PHE A 530 -29.67 3.98 22.96
N GLN A 531 -30.85 3.98 23.58
CA GLN A 531 -32.04 4.67 23.07
C GLN A 531 -32.10 6.08 23.69
N ARG A 532 -32.70 7.06 22.99
CA ARG A 532 -32.82 8.49 23.37
C ARG A 532 -32.56 8.72 24.87
N CYS A 533 -31.40 9.31 25.19
CA CYS A 533 -30.85 9.41 26.54
C CYS A 533 -31.92 9.71 27.60
N THR A 534 -32.08 8.83 28.58
CA THR A 534 -32.61 9.24 29.88
C THR A 534 -31.57 10.18 30.48
N ALA A 535 -31.89 11.47 30.56
CA ALA A 535 -30.97 12.48 31.06
C ALA A 535 -30.75 12.28 32.57
N TYR A 536 -29.86 11.38 32.95
CA TYR A 536 -29.41 11.27 34.33
C TYR A 536 -28.59 12.52 34.70
N PRO A 537 -28.75 13.06 35.91
CA PRO A 537 -27.88 14.12 36.41
C PRO A 537 -26.41 13.67 36.37
N GLN A 538 -25.49 14.61 36.14
CA GLN A 538 -24.04 14.33 36.14
C GLN A 538 -23.52 13.76 37.46
N SER A 539 -24.25 13.93 38.55
CA SER A 539 -23.96 13.34 39.87
C SER A 539 -24.42 11.89 40.03
N SER A 540 -25.05 11.29 39.02
CA SER A 540 -25.62 9.95 39.09
C SER A 540 -24.62 8.86 38.71
N ILE A 541 -24.60 7.76 39.48
CA ILE A 541 -23.88 6.53 39.11
C ILE A 541 -24.25 6.07 37.71
N LEU A 542 -25.55 6.16 37.37
CA LEU A 542 -26.08 5.71 36.07
C LEU A 542 -25.54 6.55 34.91
N TYR A 543 -25.31 7.86 35.13
CA TYR A 543 -24.69 8.73 34.13
C TYR A 543 -23.26 8.26 33.80
N HIS A 544 -22.46 8.02 34.85
CA HIS A 544 -21.09 7.58 34.69
C HIS A 544 -20.97 6.16 34.12
N MET A 545 -21.88 5.26 34.51
CA MET A 545 -21.95 3.91 33.93
C MET A 545 -22.29 3.96 32.43
N GLU A 546 -23.30 4.72 32.03
CA GLU A 546 -23.66 4.85 30.62
C GLU A 546 -22.52 5.46 29.79
N ASN A 547 -21.81 6.46 30.33
CA ASN A 547 -20.66 7.06 29.66
C ASN A 547 -19.49 6.07 29.49
N PHE A 548 -19.21 5.25 30.51
CA PHE A 548 -18.21 4.18 30.40
C PHE A 548 -18.58 3.21 29.27
N ILE A 549 -19.80 2.68 29.27
CA ILE A 549 -20.25 1.72 28.25
C ILE A 549 -20.28 2.37 26.85
N ARG A 550 -20.64 3.65 26.74
CA ARG A 550 -20.62 4.40 25.47
C ARG A 550 -19.21 4.58 24.94
N THR A 551 -18.26 4.78 25.84
CA THR A 551 -16.83 4.85 25.48
C THR A 551 -16.37 3.51 24.94
N GLU A 552 -16.70 2.40 25.62
CA GLU A 552 -16.36 1.05 25.16
C GLU A 552 -17.02 0.71 23.81
N GLU A 553 -18.28 1.09 23.59
CA GLU A 553 -18.94 0.96 22.29
C GLU A 553 -18.19 1.71 21.18
N THR A 554 -17.80 2.96 21.44
CA THR A 554 -17.05 3.79 20.49
C THR A 554 -15.70 3.17 20.14
N LYS A 555 -14.97 2.63 21.13
CA LYS A 555 -13.70 1.94 20.92
C LYS A 555 -13.85 0.72 20.01
N VAL A 556 -14.84 -0.14 20.28
CA VAL A 556 -15.07 -1.35 19.48
C VAL A 556 -15.46 -0.99 18.04
N LYS A 557 -16.29 0.03 17.84
CA LYS A 557 -16.60 0.55 16.50
C LYS A 557 -15.35 1.03 15.76
N ALA A 558 -14.47 1.78 16.43
CA ALA A 558 -13.23 2.28 15.83
C ALA A 558 -12.30 1.12 15.41
N LEU A 559 -12.16 0.09 16.26
CA LEU A 559 -11.41 -1.13 15.96
C LEU A 559 -12.00 -1.86 14.76
N LEU A 560 -13.31 -2.10 14.76
CA LEU A 560 -13.98 -2.82 13.68
C LEU A 560 -13.89 -2.08 12.34
N LYS A 561 -13.96 -0.74 12.33
CA LYS A 561 -13.76 0.04 11.11
C LYS A 561 -12.36 -0.14 10.51
N ARG A 562 -11.32 -0.31 11.34
CA ARG A 562 -9.96 -0.63 10.86
C ARG A 562 -9.89 -2.05 10.31
N GLU A 563 -10.53 -3.01 10.98
CA GLU A 563 -10.59 -4.40 10.53
C GLU A 563 -11.33 -4.56 9.19
N VAL A 564 -12.45 -3.87 8.99
CA VAL A 564 -13.18 -3.84 7.71
C VAL A 564 -12.28 -3.40 6.57
N VAL A 565 -11.42 -2.40 6.80
CA VAL A 565 -10.49 -1.89 5.81
C VAL A 565 -9.39 -2.91 5.44
N GLN A 566 -8.94 -3.75 6.38
CA GLN A 566 -8.02 -4.85 6.04
C GLN A 566 -8.75 -5.97 5.30
N ARG A 567 -9.89 -6.42 5.83
CA ARG A 567 -10.65 -7.54 5.25
C ARG A 567 -11.18 -7.24 3.86
N LYS A 568 -11.55 -6.00 3.54
CA LYS A 568 -11.98 -5.66 2.17
C LYS A 568 -10.91 -5.94 1.12
N LYS A 569 -9.61 -5.75 1.45
CA LYS A 569 -8.50 -6.04 0.53
C LYS A 569 -8.43 -7.53 0.23
N GLU A 570 -8.55 -8.34 1.28
CA GLU A 570 -8.55 -9.80 1.17
C GLU A 570 -9.75 -10.30 0.35
N ILE A 571 -10.94 -9.76 0.61
CA ILE A 571 -12.19 -10.06 -0.12
C ILE A 571 -12.03 -9.71 -1.61
N TYR A 572 -11.55 -8.51 -1.93
CA TYR A 572 -11.40 -8.10 -3.34
C TYR A 572 -10.35 -8.95 -4.07
N SER A 573 -9.20 -9.17 -3.43
CA SER A 573 -8.08 -9.93 -4.01
C SER A 573 -8.36 -11.43 -4.20
N SER A 574 -9.36 -11.99 -3.51
CA SER A 574 -9.60 -13.43 -3.56
C SER A 574 -10.10 -13.90 -4.92
N ILE A 575 -10.71 -13.04 -5.73
CA ILE A 575 -11.15 -13.40 -7.10
C ILE A 575 -9.94 -13.84 -7.93
N GLN A 576 -8.98 -12.93 -8.10
CA GLN A 576 -7.77 -13.19 -8.89
C GLN A 576 -6.92 -14.32 -8.28
N ARG A 577 -6.79 -14.37 -6.95
CA ARG A 577 -6.04 -15.43 -6.26
C ARG A 577 -6.65 -16.82 -6.50
N THR A 578 -7.97 -16.94 -6.41
CA THR A 578 -8.66 -18.22 -6.65
C THR A 578 -8.52 -18.63 -8.11
N ILE A 579 -8.69 -17.71 -9.06
CA ILE A 579 -8.46 -17.97 -10.49
C ILE A 579 -7.02 -18.46 -10.74
N GLN A 580 -6.02 -17.78 -10.19
CA GLN A 580 -4.62 -18.18 -10.34
C GLN A 580 -4.35 -19.57 -9.76
N ASN A 581 -4.90 -19.87 -8.59
CA ASN A 581 -4.76 -21.18 -7.95
C ASN A 581 -5.34 -22.29 -8.84
N GLN A 582 -6.54 -22.09 -9.39
CA GLN A 582 -7.19 -23.04 -10.30
C GLN A 582 -6.40 -23.22 -11.61
N MET A 583 -5.84 -22.13 -12.15
CA MET A 583 -5.07 -22.13 -13.40
C MET A 583 -3.64 -22.66 -13.26
N THR A 584 -3.10 -22.77 -12.05
CA THR A 584 -1.67 -23.06 -11.81
C THR A 584 -1.19 -24.32 -12.53
N ALA A 585 -1.94 -25.42 -12.45
CA ALA A 585 -1.58 -26.66 -13.15
C ALA A 585 -1.56 -26.48 -14.68
N GLY A 586 -2.51 -25.71 -15.25
CA GLY A 586 -2.52 -25.42 -16.68
C GLY A 586 -1.35 -24.54 -17.12
N TYR A 587 -0.95 -23.58 -16.27
CA TYR A 587 0.25 -22.78 -16.50
C TYR A 587 1.53 -23.63 -16.52
N GLU A 588 1.66 -24.57 -15.59
CA GLU A 588 2.81 -25.48 -15.53
C GLU A 588 2.86 -26.40 -16.76
N LEU A 589 1.72 -26.96 -17.17
CA LEU A 589 1.62 -27.78 -18.38
C LEU A 589 2.01 -26.98 -19.63
N ALA A 590 1.49 -25.77 -19.79
CA ALA A 590 1.84 -24.91 -20.92
C ALA A 590 3.32 -24.49 -20.89
N ALA A 591 3.87 -24.15 -19.71
CA ALA A 591 5.27 -23.76 -19.59
C ALA A 591 6.23 -24.88 -20.03
N ASN A 592 5.86 -26.15 -19.80
CA ASN A 592 6.66 -27.34 -20.11
C ASN A 592 6.65 -27.76 -21.59
N GLU A 593 5.77 -27.19 -22.42
CA GLU A 593 5.74 -27.47 -23.86
C GLU A 593 7.07 -27.05 -24.53
N LYS A 594 7.64 -27.91 -25.38
CA LYS A 594 8.93 -27.70 -26.08
C LYS A 594 8.85 -28.19 -27.54
N GLY A 595 9.78 -27.74 -28.38
CA GLY A 595 9.92 -28.19 -29.77
C GLY A 595 9.17 -27.34 -30.80
N GLN A 596 9.14 -27.81 -32.05
CA GLN A 596 8.45 -27.15 -33.16
C GLN A 596 6.93 -27.11 -32.90
N GLY A 597 6.30 -25.94 -33.06
CA GLY A 597 4.88 -25.76 -32.74
C GLY A 597 4.57 -25.54 -31.25
N ALA A 598 5.58 -25.39 -30.40
CA ALA A 598 5.39 -25.18 -28.95
C ALA A 598 4.54 -23.94 -28.63
N MET A 599 4.52 -22.94 -29.50
CA MET A 599 3.72 -21.73 -29.31
C MET A 599 2.22 -22.01 -29.43
N GLU A 600 1.82 -22.64 -30.53
CA GLU A 600 0.44 -23.06 -30.78
C GLU A 600 -0.02 -24.08 -29.73
N ASN A 601 0.87 -25.02 -29.35
CA ASN A 601 0.58 -26.00 -28.31
C ASN A 601 0.37 -25.34 -26.93
N ARG A 602 1.16 -24.32 -26.58
CA ARG A 602 0.97 -23.54 -25.34
C ARG A 602 -0.39 -22.85 -25.30
N GLU A 603 -0.75 -22.14 -26.36
CA GLU A 603 -2.03 -21.44 -26.44
C GLU A 603 -3.21 -22.40 -26.43
N LYS A 604 -3.08 -23.54 -27.13
CA LYS A 604 -4.07 -24.61 -27.11
C LYS A 604 -4.26 -25.17 -25.70
N LYS A 605 -3.18 -25.51 -25.00
CA LYS A 605 -3.22 -26.07 -23.64
C LYS A 605 -3.91 -25.12 -22.65
N ILE A 606 -3.60 -23.83 -22.72
CA ILE A 606 -4.23 -22.81 -21.87
C ILE A 606 -5.71 -22.66 -22.20
N THR A 607 -6.07 -22.69 -23.48
CA THR A 607 -7.47 -22.61 -23.91
C THR A 607 -8.27 -23.83 -23.45
N GLU A 608 -7.71 -25.03 -23.61
CA GLU A 608 -8.30 -26.29 -23.10
C GLU A 608 -8.47 -26.24 -21.57
N THR A 609 -7.47 -25.74 -20.85
CA THR A 609 -7.54 -25.56 -19.39
C THR A 609 -8.68 -24.61 -19.01
N ILE A 610 -8.76 -23.44 -19.66
CA ILE A 610 -9.82 -22.46 -19.37
C ILE A 610 -11.19 -23.07 -19.68
N GLU A 611 -11.37 -23.73 -20.81
CA GLU A 611 -12.64 -24.36 -21.18
C GLU A 611 -13.08 -25.44 -20.18
N LEU A 612 -12.13 -26.25 -19.71
CA LEU A 612 -12.38 -27.28 -18.70
C LEU A 612 -12.77 -26.66 -17.34
N LEU A 613 -12.10 -25.59 -16.94
CA LEU A 613 -12.22 -25.03 -15.59
C LEU A 613 -13.25 -23.90 -15.47
N LYS A 614 -13.64 -23.22 -16.56
CA LYS A 614 -14.37 -21.93 -16.53
C LYS A 614 -15.51 -21.89 -15.52
N TYR A 615 -16.40 -22.89 -15.52
CA TYR A 615 -17.55 -22.89 -14.62
C TYR A 615 -17.12 -22.98 -13.14
N ASN A 616 -16.30 -23.97 -12.79
CA ASN A 616 -15.86 -24.19 -11.40
C ASN A 616 -14.92 -23.07 -10.93
N MET A 617 -14.01 -22.61 -11.79
CA MET A 617 -13.06 -21.55 -11.47
C MET A 617 -13.75 -20.26 -11.05
N PHE A 618 -14.74 -19.79 -11.82
CA PHE A 618 -15.46 -18.56 -11.48
C PHE A 618 -16.46 -18.77 -10.32
N LYS A 619 -17.10 -19.94 -10.24
CA LYS A 619 -17.96 -20.29 -9.12
C LYS A 619 -17.20 -20.33 -7.79
N ASP A 620 -16.02 -20.95 -7.77
CA ASP A 620 -15.16 -21.01 -6.58
C ASP A 620 -14.65 -19.62 -6.19
N ALA A 621 -14.30 -18.78 -7.16
CA ALA A 621 -13.93 -17.39 -6.92
C ALA A 621 -15.08 -16.61 -6.24
N LYS A 622 -16.31 -16.75 -6.74
CA LYS A 622 -17.51 -16.20 -6.09
C LYS A 622 -17.68 -16.73 -4.66
N MET A 623 -17.59 -18.04 -4.47
CA MET A 623 -17.78 -18.66 -3.16
C MET A 623 -16.75 -18.20 -2.12
N GLU A 624 -15.50 -18.01 -2.54
CA GLU A 624 -14.44 -17.52 -1.64
C GLU A 624 -14.70 -16.05 -1.22
N VAL A 625 -15.12 -15.18 -2.14
CA VAL A 625 -15.51 -13.79 -1.81
C VAL A 625 -16.64 -13.77 -0.78
N LEU A 626 -17.70 -14.54 -1.03
CA LEU A 626 -18.86 -14.62 -0.15
C LEU A 626 -18.51 -15.21 1.22
N LYS A 627 -17.68 -16.25 1.25
CA LYS A 627 -17.18 -16.82 2.51
C LYS A 627 -16.44 -15.78 3.33
N LYS A 628 -15.49 -15.05 2.73
CA LYS A 628 -14.74 -13.99 3.42
C LYS A 628 -15.63 -12.85 3.91
N PHE A 629 -16.66 -12.46 3.14
CA PHE A 629 -17.62 -11.45 3.60
C PHE A 629 -18.45 -11.99 4.77
N LYS A 630 -18.90 -13.25 4.73
CA LYS A 630 -19.59 -13.87 5.86
C LYS A 630 -18.70 -13.90 7.12
N ASP A 631 -17.43 -14.27 6.98
CA ASP A 631 -16.47 -14.27 8.08
C ASP A 631 -16.30 -12.87 8.69
N LEU A 632 -16.27 -11.82 7.85
CA LEU A 632 -16.23 -10.42 8.30
C LEU A 632 -17.52 -10.04 9.06
N LYS A 633 -18.70 -10.41 8.55
CA LYS A 633 -19.98 -10.17 9.22
C LYS A 633 -20.01 -10.80 10.60
N ASP A 634 -19.65 -12.08 10.68
CA ASP A 634 -19.65 -12.84 11.92
C ASP A 634 -18.64 -12.26 12.92
N LEU A 635 -17.46 -11.81 12.45
CA LEU A 635 -16.47 -11.12 13.26
C LEU A 635 -17.02 -9.82 13.86
N ILE A 636 -17.68 -8.98 13.06
CA ILE A 636 -18.28 -7.72 13.52
C ILE A 636 -19.29 -7.98 14.63
N CYS A 637 -20.26 -8.86 14.39
CA CYS A 637 -21.31 -9.17 15.36
C CYS A 637 -20.74 -9.78 16.65
N LYS A 638 -19.85 -10.78 16.54
CA LYS A 638 -19.24 -11.44 17.71
C LYS A 638 -18.37 -10.49 18.53
N THR A 639 -17.63 -9.59 17.88
CA THR A 639 -16.75 -8.63 18.57
C THR A 639 -17.56 -7.60 19.34
N LEU A 640 -18.62 -7.05 18.73
CA LEU A 640 -19.55 -6.14 19.42
C LEU A 640 -20.23 -6.83 20.59
N GLU A 641 -20.77 -8.02 20.37
CA GLU A 641 -21.49 -8.78 21.39
C GLU A 641 -20.59 -9.12 22.59
N SER A 642 -19.46 -9.77 22.34
CA SER A 642 -18.57 -10.26 23.40
C SER A 642 -17.93 -9.11 24.19
N THR A 643 -17.53 -8.02 23.52
CA THR A 643 -16.88 -6.90 24.20
C THR A 643 -17.89 -6.13 25.04
N LEU A 644 -19.06 -5.79 24.50
CA LEU A 644 -20.07 -5.03 25.24
C LEU A 644 -20.72 -5.83 26.37
N LYS A 645 -20.97 -7.14 26.18
CA LYS A 645 -21.42 -8.01 27.28
C LYS A 645 -20.40 -8.02 28.41
N ARG A 646 -19.11 -8.19 28.10
CA ARG A 646 -18.04 -8.17 29.10
C ARG A 646 -17.99 -6.84 29.85
N SER A 647 -18.10 -5.70 29.16
CA SER A 647 -18.08 -4.38 29.82
C SER A 647 -19.30 -4.17 30.73
N LEU A 648 -20.48 -4.65 30.32
CA LEU A 648 -21.70 -4.63 31.15
C LEU A 648 -21.58 -5.53 32.39
N GLU A 649 -21.12 -6.77 32.21
CA GLU A 649 -20.87 -7.71 33.30
C GLU A 649 -19.83 -7.18 34.29
N HIS A 650 -18.72 -6.63 33.77
CA HIS A 650 -17.66 -6.06 34.60
C HIS A 650 -18.15 -4.91 35.48
N THR A 651 -19.01 -4.06 34.93
CA THR A 651 -19.63 -2.97 35.69
C THR A 651 -20.52 -3.51 36.81
N GLN A 652 -21.33 -4.53 36.50
CA GLN A 652 -22.20 -5.17 37.48
C GLN A 652 -21.41 -5.88 38.60
N THR A 653 -20.39 -6.68 38.26
CA THR A 653 -19.58 -7.42 39.23
C THR A 653 -18.76 -6.50 40.12
N THR A 654 -18.17 -5.43 39.55
CA THR A 654 -17.35 -4.48 40.32
C THR A 654 -18.17 -3.73 41.36
N ILE A 655 -19.36 -3.26 40.97
CA ILE A 655 -20.30 -2.61 41.88
C ILE A 655 -20.75 -3.58 42.99
N THR A 656 -21.09 -4.82 42.63
CA THR A 656 -21.53 -5.85 43.60
C THR A 656 -20.43 -6.21 44.61
N THR A 657 -19.19 -6.39 44.15
CA THR A 657 -18.06 -6.82 44.98
C THR A 657 -17.63 -5.75 45.98
N LEU A 658 -17.72 -4.46 45.59
CA LEU A 658 -17.34 -3.35 46.47
C LEU A 658 -18.37 -3.09 47.56
N MET A 659 -19.64 -3.40 47.33
CA MET A 659 -20.68 -3.31 48.35
C MET A 659 -20.56 -4.46 49.38
N GLY A 660 -20.34 -5.70 48.91
CA GLY A 660 -20.24 -6.88 49.80
C GLY A 660 -19.02 -6.91 50.73
N LYS A 661 -18.00 -6.07 50.51
CA LYS A 661 -16.82 -5.96 51.38
C LYS A 661 -17.01 -5.02 52.59
N ARG A 662 -18.18 -4.40 52.75
CA ARG A 662 -18.52 -3.55 53.91
C ARG A 662 -19.69 -4.08 54.76
N GLU A 663 -20.35 -5.15 54.33
CA GLU A 663 -21.32 -5.90 55.17
C GLU A 663 -20.62 -6.91 56.11
N LEU A 664 -19.31 -7.06 55.96
CA LEU A 664 -18.38 -7.74 56.87
C LEU A 664 -17.50 -6.68 57.54
#